data_AF-A0A2E0TGZ7-F1
#
_entry.id   AF-A0A2E0TGZ7-F1
#
_cell.length_a   1.000
_cell.length_b   1.000
_cell.length_c   1.000
_cell.angle_alpha   90.00
_cell.angle_beta   90.00
_cell.angle_gamma   90.00
#
_symmetry.space_group_name_H-M   'P 1'
#
loop_
_entity.id
_entity.type
_entity.pdbx_description
1 polymer ?
#
loop_
_entity_poly.entity_id
_entity_poly.type
_entity_poly.pdbx_seq_one_letter_code
_entity_poly.pdbx_strand_id
1 'polypeptide(L)'
;MRMGITTSSRALALTLTLSALALGCKDDDPVPVADGIFAERFGEPLPSATAEQLEIFRRGEQIATKRFSPADGLGPHFNVTFCGACHEKPTFGGSASHYRDFLLVGQELADGSRVELGVNGVLPQFELSEVESVEMGECLDPRGVPTGEMGAPPGMGPASAVSERRAEDPRANHFANRNPIPFFGVGLLAEIDEAAILANADPEDRDGDGISGRPNLDRGFVGRFGVKSQTVSIEGFIRGPLNNHLGITSNPLSNELRVALPVPSPAEVRPTTRGLSSDDVGGLEQAQAAAPDEPTVDADDVCDPELPEQDLFDLVSWAMLLAPPRPDAPTEESERGRALFEDANCTGCHIPQLESPRGGIPAFSDLLLHDMGPELADGVVMGRAGRTVVEDPNGCPESSGRGCEFRTAPLWGVAATAPFLHDGRADTLDEAIRMHGGEATGARDAYVAMSDEERALVITFLESLGGREQITAGLLPPGSEMPAPGELGGPLRPLDETERALFEAGRLLFDRDTPKGDGLGPGFNGDACRSCHFEPTIGGAGPIDVDVSRQGRIEDGVFTAPEGGTMAHRFLRSGHGRPPFDPTSNVVEARQTPPLFGMGLMEAIPVETIMALADPEDADADGISGRAHVLPDGRLGRFGWKADIPSSAEFTRDAMSMELGLTLPPQEGLTFGLATDDDEVPDPEATVEELEALTFFMAMLAPPARQRRDMAAEDAGEVLFGEVGCASCHATLEAADGTTVPLYSDILLHDVQEEGYEGIVSGDASTREFRTTPLWGLRDTGPYWHDGRAGTIEEAIAAHAGEATAVRMAYEALDGEARAQLLAFLRSL
;
A
#
# COMPACT_ATOMS: atom_id res chain seq x y z
N MET A 1 16.40 -93.81 -56.56
CA MET A 1 17.74 -93.32 -56.21
C MET A 1 17.55 -92.25 -55.14
N ARG A 2 17.65 -92.58 -53.84
CA ARG A 2 18.86 -92.70 -53.00
C ARG A 2 19.80 -91.48 -53.04
N MET A 3 20.00 -90.92 -51.82
CA MET A 3 21.18 -90.20 -51.29
C MET A 3 21.38 -88.75 -51.79
N GLY A 4 21.76 -87.75 -51.00
CA GLY A 4 22.09 -87.67 -49.57
C GLY A 4 22.74 -86.31 -49.25
N ILE A 5 22.40 -85.75 -48.07
CA ILE A 5 23.17 -84.93 -47.09
C ILE A 5 24.37 -84.13 -47.65
N THR A 6 24.43 -82.79 -47.48
CA THR A 6 25.20 -82.14 -46.39
C THR A 6 24.66 -80.77 -45.91
N THR A 7 24.93 -80.52 -44.63
CA THR A 7 24.58 -79.40 -43.73
C THR A 7 25.41 -78.12 -43.93
N SER A 8 24.83 -76.95 -43.68
CA SER A 8 25.45 -75.87 -42.87
C SER A 8 24.41 -74.84 -42.42
N SER A 9 24.50 -74.45 -41.15
CA SER A 9 23.53 -73.68 -40.36
C SER A 9 23.50 -72.19 -40.68
N ARG A 10 22.29 -71.60 -40.78
CA ARG A 10 22.03 -70.17 -40.44
C ARG A 10 20.60 -70.04 -39.88
N ALA A 11 20.51 -69.43 -38.70
CA ALA A 11 19.27 -69.17 -37.98
C ALA A 11 18.43 -68.10 -38.69
N LEU A 12 17.13 -68.36 -38.82
CA LEU A 12 16.12 -67.43 -39.33
C LEU A 12 15.16 -67.13 -38.17
N ALA A 13 15.21 -65.91 -37.63
CA ALA A 13 14.22 -65.41 -36.69
C ALA A 13 13.02 -64.88 -37.48
N LEU A 14 11.85 -65.43 -37.17
CA LEU A 14 10.55 -65.12 -37.76
C LEU A 14 9.95 -63.93 -37.00
N THR A 15 9.79 -62.80 -37.67
CA THR A 15 9.09 -61.62 -37.15
C THR A 15 7.59 -61.87 -37.11
N LEU A 16 7.02 -61.94 -35.89
CA LEU A 16 5.58 -61.83 -35.67
C LEU A 16 5.20 -60.34 -35.66
N THR A 17 4.31 -59.95 -36.56
CA THR A 17 3.60 -58.67 -36.53
C THR A 17 2.49 -58.74 -35.47
N LEU A 18 2.68 -58.04 -34.35
CA LEU A 18 1.59 -57.70 -33.42
C LEU A 18 1.03 -56.33 -33.82
N SER A 19 -0.24 -56.28 -34.18
CA SER A 19 -1.00 -55.04 -34.32
C SER A 19 -1.24 -54.43 -32.94
N ALA A 20 -0.53 -53.35 -32.62
CA ALA A 20 -0.85 -52.50 -31.48
C ALA A 20 -2.01 -51.56 -31.87
N LEU A 21 -3.06 -51.54 -31.05
CA LEU A 21 -4.05 -50.46 -31.05
C LEU A 21 -3.31 -49.17 -30.69
N ALA A 22 -3.32 -48.20 -31.59
CA ALA A 22 -3.03 -46.82 -31.24
C ALA A 22 -4.18 -46.31 -30.36
N LEU A 23 -3.93 -46.12 -29.07
CA LEU A 23 -4.68 -45.15 -28.28
C LEU A 23 -4.33 -43.78 -28.86
N GLY A 24 -5.35 -43.00 -29.20
CA GLY A 24 -5.20 -41.71 -29.86
C GLY A 24 -4.43 -40.73 -28.99
N CYS A 25 -3.34 -40.19 -29.54
CA CYS A 25 -2.90 -38.86 -29.16
C CYS A 25 -4.04 -37.90 -29.51
N LYS A 26 -4.50 -37.12 -28.52
CA LYS A 26 -5.29 -35.92 -28.81
C LYS A 26 -4.35 -34.94 -29.50
N ASP A 27 -4.41 -34.91 -30.83
CA ASP A 27 -4.01 -33.74 -31.60
C ASP A 27 -5.13 -32.70 -31.43
N ASP A 28 -5.19 -32.04 -30.27
CA ASP A 28 -6.03 -30.85 -30.10
C ASP A 28 -5.13 -29.65 -30.40
N ASP A 29 -5.30 -29.02 -31.57
CA ASP A 29 -4.69 -27.72 -31.84
C ASP A 29 -5.06 -26.77 -30.67
N PRO A 30 -4.10 -25.99 -30.12
CA PRO A 30 -4.40 -25.08 -29.01
C PRO A 30 -5.54 -24.15 -29.40
N VAL A 31 -6.55 -24.03 -28.52
CA VAL A 31 -7.65 -23.07 -28.71
C VAL A 31 -7.05 -21.69 -28.98
N PRO A 32 -7.47 -20.99 -30.05
CA PRO A 32 -6.94 -19.67 -30.37
C PRO A 32 -7.09 -18.71 -29.18
N VAL A 33 -6.06 -17.91 -28.92
CA VAL A 33 -6.10 -16.85 -27.90
C VAL A 33 -7.27 -15.93 -28.17
N ALA A 34 -8.02 -15.59 -27.11
CA ALA A 34 -9.17 -14.72 -27.21
C ALA A 34 -8.80 -13.33 -27.76
N ASP A 35 -9.59 -12.81 -28.69
CA ASP A 35 -9.37 -11.50 -29.31
C ASP A 35 -9.67 -10.34 -28.32
N GLY A 36 -8.91 -9.25 -28.41
CA GLY A 36 -9.20 -8.01 -27.69
C GLY A 36 -9.05 -8.09 -26.17
N ILE A 37 -8.16 -8.97 -25.68
CA ILE A 37 -7.93 -9.18 -24.24
C ILE A 37 -6.71 -8.42 -23.70
N PHE A 38 -5.79 -7.95 -24.55
CA PHE A 38 -4.56 -7.30 -24.12
C PHE A 38 -4.56 -5.80 -24.40
N ALA A 39 -4.23 -5.01 -23.38
CA ALA A 39 -3.97 -3.57 -23.54
C ALA A 39 -2.51 -3.29 -23.89
N GLU A 40 -2.24 -2.11 -24.44
CA GLU A 40 -0.86 -1.66 -24.71
C GLU A 40 -0.19 -1.23 -23.40
N ARG A 41 -0.95 -0.63 -22.48
CA ARG A 41 -0.46 -0.16 -21.18
C ARG A 41 -1.23 -0.78 -20.02
N PHE A 42 -0.55 -0.98 -18.91
CA PHE A 42 -1.20 -1.32 -17.64
C PHE A 42 -2.20 -0.22 -17.26
N GLY A 43 -3.24 -0.59 -16.52
CA GLY A 43 -4.31 0.32 -16.09
C GLY A 43 -5.34 0.63 -17.19
N GLU A 44 -5.11 0.25 -18.45
CA GLU A 44 -6.10 0.40 -19.50
C GLU A 44 -7.19 -0.69 -19.42
N PRO A 45 -8.44 -0.37 -19.81
CA PRO A 45 -9.50 -1.36 -19.87
C PRO A 45 -9.29 -2.34 -21.03
N LEU A 46 -9.96 -3.49 -20.97
CA LEU A 46 -10.01 -4.48 -22.05
C LEU A 46 -10.38 -3.81 -23.38
N PRO A 47 -9.61 -4.00 -24.47
CA PRO A 47 -9.98 -3.46 -25.78
C PRO A 47 -11.33 -3.95 -26.31
N SER A 48 -11.80 -5.09 -25.81
CA SER A 48 -13.12 -5.67 -26.11
C SER A 48 -14.27 -5.02 -25.32
N ALA A 49 -14.00 -4.13 -24.37
CA ALA A 49 -15.01 -3.45 -23.58
C ALA A 49 -15.95 -2.62 -24.46
N THR A 50 -17.26 -2.74 -24.19
CA THR A 50 -18.28 -1.92 -24.84
C THR A 50 -18.21 -0.46 -24.39
N ALA A 51 -18.85 0.45 -25.14
CA ALA A 51 -18.92 1.87 -24.75
C ALA A 51 -19.55 2.09 -23.36
N GLU A 52 -20.52 1.25 -22.98
CA GLU A 52 -21.15 1.28 -21.67
C GLU A 52 -20.19 0.79 -20.57
N GLN A 53 -19.48 -0.31 -20.82
CA GLN A 53 -18.43 -0.82 -19.92
C GLN A 53 -17.29 0.17 -19.72
N LEU A 54 -16.88 0.91 -20.75
CA LEU A 54 -15.87 1.97 -20.63
C LEU A 54 -16.33 3.12 -19.73
N GLU A 55 -17.63 3.42 -19.71
CA GLU A 55 -18.16 4.44 -18.81
C GLU A 55 -18.25 3.92 -17.37
N ILE A 56 -18.65 2.66 -17.19
CA ILE A 56 -18.59 1.97 -15.89
C ILE A 56 -17.16 1.95 -15.36
N PHE A 57 -16.19 1.61 -16.21
CA PHE A 57 -14.77 1.56 -15.87
C PHE A 57 -14.28 2.90 -15.30
N ARG A 58 -14.62 4.03 -15.93
CA ARG A 58 -14.24 5.37 -15.44
C ARG A 58 -14.85 5.71 -14.08
N ARG A 59 -16.09 5.30 -13.82
CA ARG A 59 -16.73 5.51 -12.51
C ARG A 59 -16.10 4.63 -11.44
N GLY A 60 -15.84 3.36 -11.77
CA GLY A 60 -15.14 2.44 -10.88
C GLY A 60 -13.72 2.92 -10.54
N GLU A 61 -13.00 3.46 -11.52
CA GLU A 61 -11.67 4.07 -11.31
C GLU A 61 -11.72 5.26 -10.35
N GLN A 62 -12.75 6.11 -10.43
CA GLN A 62 -12.95 7.21 -9.49
C GLN A 62 -13.16 6.73 -8.05
N ILE A 63 -13.90 5.63 -7.87
CA ILE A 63 -14.12 5.04 -6.55
C ILE A 63 -12.84 4.38 -6.04
N ALA A 64 -12.14 3.67 -6.91
CA ALA A 64 -10.93 2.94 -6.56
C ALA A 64 -9.76 3.91 -6.22
N THR A 65 -9.80 5.15 -6.74
CA THR A 65 -8.85 6.24 -6.41
C THR A 65 -9.38 7.20 -5.34
N LYS A 66 -10.61 7.03 -4.85
CA LYS A 66 -11.18 7.85 -3.78
C LYS A 66 -10.47 7.56 -2.45
N ARG A 67 -9.99 8.61 -1.80
CA ARG A 67 -9.58 8.57 -0.38
C ARG A 67 -10.79 8.70 0.52
N PHE A 68 -10.95 7.73 1.41
CA PHE A 68 -11.93 7.77 2.48
C PHE A 68 -11.32 8.53 3.66
N SER A 69 -12.06 9.51 4.15
CA SER A 69 -11.79 10.18 5.42
C SER A 69 -12.66 9.57 6.53
N PRO A 70 -12.41 9.89 7.81
CA PRO A 70 -13.34 9.53 8.88
C PRO A 70 -14.80 9.97 8.59
N ALA A 71 -14.98 11.12 7.92
CA ALA A 71 -16.31 11.59 7.53
C ALA A 71 -16.95 10.79 6.37
N ASP A 72 -16.16 10.00 5.63
CA ASP A 72 -16.66 9.01 4.67
C ASP A 72 -16.90 7.64 5.33
N GLY A 73 -16.62 7.49 6.62
CA GLY A 73 -16.69 6.26 7.42
C GLY A 73 -15.46 5.38 7.31
N LEU A 74 -14.28 5.96 7.09
CA LEU A 74 -13.04 5.22 7.24
C LEU A 74 -12.85 4.78 8.70
N GLY A 75 -12.79 3.48 8.96
CA GLY A 75 -12.35 2.95 10.26
C GLY A 75 -13.40 2.00 10.88
N PRO A 76 -13.47 1.90 12.21
CA PRO A 76 -12.56 2.48 13.21
C PRO A 76 -11.14 1.88 13.14
N HIS A 77 -10.93 0.78 12.40
CA HIS A 77 -9.63 0.13 12.20
C HIS A 77 -9.26 0.10 10.71
N PHE A 78 -8.05 0.54 10.36
CA PHE A 78 -7.64 0.59 8.96
C PHE A 78 -6.12 0.42 8.79
N ASN A 79 -5.73 0.10 7.56
CA ASN A 79 -4.36 -0.03 7.07
C ASN A 79 -4.05 1.03 6.01
N VAL A 80 -5.05 1.40 5.22
CA VAL A 80 -4.94 2.34 4.11
C VAL A 80 -6.20 3.19 3.99
N THR A 81 -6.09 4.36 3.36
CA THR A 81 -7.23 5.27 3.13
C THR A 81 -7.94 5.09 1.79
N PHE A 82 -7.40 4.27 0.88
CA PHE A 82 -7.95 4.05 -0.46
C PHE A 82 -7.39 2.78 -1.10
N CYS A 83 -8.06 2.26 -2.14
CA CYS A 83 -7.64 1.03 -2.82
C CYS A 83 -6.27 1.18 -3.51
N GLY A 84 -5.99 2.36 -4.08
CA GLY A 84 -4.72 2.63 -4.77
C GLY A 84 -3.49 2.58 -3.90
N ALA A 85 -3.61 2.78 -2.60
CA ALA A 85 -2.48 2.62 -1.68
C ALA A 85 -1.81 1.25 -1.82
N CYS A 86 -2.59 0.19 -1.99
CA CYS A 86 -2.08 -1.18 -2.13
C CYS A 86 -1.94 -1.63 -3.59
N HIS A 87 -2.43 -0.86 -4.56
CA HIS A 87 -2.53 -1.29 -5.96
C HIS A 87 -1.99 -0.23 -6.92
N GLU A 88 -0.80 0.31 -6.64
CA GLU A 88 -0.23 1.50 -7.31
C GLU A 88 0.88 1.20 -8.32
N LYS A 89 1.50 0.01 -8.29
CA LYS A 89 2.72 -0.30 -9.05
C LYS A 89 2.52 -1.46 -10.04
N PRO A 90 2.89 -1.34 -11.32
CA PRO A 90 3.61 -0.21 -11.95
C PRO A 90 2.71 0.98 -12.30
N THR A 91 1.40 0.80 -12.12
CA THR A 91 0.37 1.81 -12.19
C THR A 91 -0.82 1.31 -11.39
N PHE A 92 -1.87 2.13 -11.31
CA PHE A 92 -3.08 1.80 -10.60
C PHE A 92 -3.73 0.49 -11.11
N GLY A 93 -4.14 -0.38 -10.18
CA GLY A 93 -4.57 -1.76 -10.42
C GLY A 93 -3.44 -2.81 -10.31
N GLY A 94 -2.22 -2.38 -9.98
CA GLY A 94 -1.05 -3.25 -9.84
C GLY A 94 -0.84 -3.84 -8.44
N SER A 95 0.41 -4.19 -8.14
CA SER A 95 0.89 -4.52 -6.79
C SER A 95 1.29 -3.22 -6.05
N ALA A 96 2.00 -3.33 -4.92
CA ALA A 96 2.66 -2.24 -4.23
C ALA A 96 4.03 -2.67 -3.67
N SER A 97 4.83 -1.69 -3.29
CA SER A 97 6.11 -1.92 -2.62
C SER A 97 5.91 -2.28 -1.13
N HIS A 98 7.00 -2.64 -0.45
CA HIS A 98 7.01 -3.18 0.92
C HIS A 98 6.32 -2.31 1.97
N TYR A 99 6.28 -0.99 1.80
CA TYR A 99 5.57 -0.12 2.76
C TYR A 99 4.03 -0.31 2.77
N ARG A 100 3.50 -1.13 1.86
CA ARG A 100 2.08 -1.49 1.76
C ARG A 100 1.83 -2.99 1.96
N ASP A 101 2.87 -3.72 2.32
CA ASP A 101 2.73 -5.06 2.85
C ASP A 101 1.83 -5.03 4.09
N PHE A 102 1.05 -6.09 4.27
CA PHE A 102 0.14 -6.22 5.41
C PHE A 102 0.31 -7.58 6.08
N LEU A 103 -0.09 -7.63 7.35
CA LEU A 103 0.11 -8.80 8.17
C LEU A 103 -1.22 -9.52 8.40
N LEU A 104 -1.22 -10.82 8.15
CA LEU A 104 -2.20 -11.72 8.73
C LEU A 104 -1.74 -12.10 10.13
N VAL A 105 -2.65 -12.14 11.10
CA VAL A 105 -2.33 -12.33 12.52
C VAL A 105 -3.23 -13.37 13.17
N GLY A 106 -2.63 -14.18 14.04
CA GLY A 106 -3.35 -15.18 14.80
C GLY A 106 -2.63 -15.62 16.07
N GLN A 107 -3.32 -16.47 16.83
CA GLN A 107 -2.81 -17.20 17.97
C GLN A 107 -2.72 -18.69 17.63
N GLU A 108 -1.52 -19.23 17.63
CA GLU A 108 -1.26 -20.67 17.70
C GLU A 108 -1.37 -21.16 19.15
N LEU A 109 -2.23 -22.16 19.36
CA LEU A 109 -2.49 -22.80 20.64
C LEU A 109 -1.54 -23.97 20.88
N ALA A 110 -1.45 -24.43 22.13
CA ALA A 110 -0.53 -25.49 22.53
C ALA A 110 -0.78 -26.86 21.84
N ASP A 111 -1.96 -27.06 21.25
CA ASP A 111 -2.32 -28.25 20.47
C ASP A 111 -2.02 -28.09 18.96
N GLY A 112 -1.41 -26.98 18.55
CA GLY A 112 -1.09 -26.64 17.16
C GLY A 112 -2.27 -26.06 16.37
N SER A 113 -3.46 -25.98 16.97
CA SER A 113 -4.60 -25.28 16.35
C SER A 113 -4.39 -23.77 16.37
N ARG A 114 -5.08 -23.05 15.48
CA ARG A 114 -4.92 -21.60 15.33
C ARG A 114 -6.24 -20.86 15.42
N VAL A 115 -6.19 -19.68 16.02
CA VAL A 115 -7.30 -18.73 16.15
C VAL A 115 -6.88 -17.45 15.45
N GLU A 116 -7.76 -16.91 14.61
CA GLU A 116 -7.54 -15.62 13.93
C GLU A 116 -7.70 -14.46 14.93
N LEU A 117 -6.89 -13.42 14.76
CA LEU A 117 -6.92 -12.19 15.56
C LEU A 117 -7.02 -10.97 14.65
N GLY A 118 -7.17 -9.76 15.19
CA GLY A 118 -7.36 -8.57 14.35
C GLY A 118 -8.72 -8.56 13.63
N VAL A 119 -8.83 -7.84 12.52
CA VAL A 119 -10.09 -7.67 11.77
C VAL A 119 -10.11 -8.70 10.64
N ASN A 120 -10.94 -9.74 10.79
CA ASN A 120 -10.97 -10.87 9.86
C ASN A 120 -9.56 -11.44 9.60
N GLY A 121 -8.79 -11.58 10.68
CA GLY A 121 -7.42 -12.10 10.68
C GLY A 121 -6.35 -11.18 10.05
N VAL A 122 -6.71 -9.94 9.67
CA VAL A 122 -5.77 -8.90 9.23
C VAL A 122 -5.40 -8.05 10.45
N LEU A 123 -4.11 -7.75 10.62
CA LEU A 123 -3.64 -6.82 11.63
C LEU A 123 -3.85 -5.38 11.13
N PRO A 124 -4.73 -4.58 11.75
CA PRO A 124 -4.82 -3.16 11.45
C PRO A 124 -3.59 -2.41 11.99
N GLN A 125 -3.07 -1.48 11.21
CA GLN A 125 -1.94 -0.62 11.54
C GLN A 125 -2.41 0.60 12.35
N PHE A 126 -3.58 1.13 12.00
CA PHE A 126 -4.13 2.34 12.57
C PHE A 126 -5.50 2.09 13.17
N GLU A 127 -5.83 2.88 14.18
CA GLU A 127 -7.18 3.03 14.70
C GLU A 127 -7.50 4.50 14.91
N LEU A 128 -8.76 4.87 14.70
CA LEU A 128 -9.24 6.19 15.09
C LEU A 128 -9.56 6.17 16.58
N SER A 129 -9.05 7.16 17.32
CA SER A 129 -9.24 7.24 18.78
C SER A 129 -10.74 7.26 19.16
N GLU A 130 -11.13 6.39 20.11
CA GLU A 130 -12.53 6.24 20.54
C GLU A 130 -13.08 7.55 21.11
N VAL A 131 -14.20 8.02 20.56
CA VAL A 131 -15.09 8.94 21.27
C VAL A 131 -15.89 8.10 22.26
N GLU A 132 -15.99 8.53 23.53
CA GLU A 132 -16.80 7.85 24.53
C GLU A 132 -18.15 7.39 23.94
N SER A 133 -18.36 6.07 23.98
CA SER A 133 -19.50 5.34 23.44
C SER A 133 -20.78 6.17 23.27
N VAL A 134 -21.13 6.45 22.03
CA VAL A 134 -22.42 7.05 21.68
C VAL A 134 -23.45 5.93 21.56
N GLU A 135 -24.62 6.08 22.19
CA GLU A 135 -25.72 5.13 21.99
C GLU A 135 -26.13 5.13 20.50
N MET A 136 -26.02 3.97 19.84
CA MET A 136 -26.45 3.78 18.46
C MET A 136 -27.92 4.20 18.26
N GLY A 137 -28.14 5.12 17.32
CA GLY A 137 -29.45 5.57 16.85
C GLY A 137 -29.90 4.85 15.56
N GLU A 138 -31.15 5.08 15.13
CA GLU A 138 -31.57 4.69 13.78
C GLU A 138 -30.98 5.67 12.76
N CYS A 139 -30.37 5.14 11.70
CA CYS A 139 -29.94 5.92 10.55
C CYS A 139 -31.13 6.62 9.91
N LEU A 140 -30.94 7.87 9.53
CA LEU A 140 -31.97 8.68 8.88
C LEU A 140 -31.61 8.92 7.42
N ASP A 141 -32.60 8.84 6.54
CA ASP A 141 -32.45 9.29 5.16
C ASP A 141 -32.26 10.83 5.10
N PRO A 142 -31.91 11.41 3.93
CA PRO A 142 -31.74 12.87 3.78
C PRO A 142 -32.97 13.72 4.11
N ARG A 143 -34.12 13.11 4.41
CA ARG A 143 -35.39 13.76 4.80
C ARG A 143 -35.69 13.56 6.30
N GLY A 144 -34.81 12.92 7.05
CA GLY A 144 -34.96 12.65 8.48
C GLY A 144 -35.85 11.44 8.79
N VAL A 145 -36.04 10.51 7.85
CA VAL A 145 -36.85 9.30 8.04
C VAL A 145 -35.96 8.12 8.40
N PRO A 146 -36.27 7.34 9.45
CA PRO A 146 -35.54 6.12 9.78
C PRO A 146 -35.44 5.15 8.59
N THR A 147 -34.22 4.77 8.23
CA THR A 147 -33.96 3.80 7.16
C THR A 147 -34.15 2.36 7.63
N GLY A 148 -34.08 2.14 8.96
CA GLY A 148 -34.04 0.81 9.57
C GLY A 148 -32.62 0.25 9.67
N GLU A 149 -31.62 1.00 9.21
CA GLU A 149 -30.19 0.75 9.46
C GLU A 149 -29.78 1.41 10.78
N MET A 150 -28.72 0.92 11.42
CA MET A 150 -28.25 1.46 12.71
C MET A 150 -26.99 2.30 12.48
N GLY A 151 -26.85 3.42 13.19
CA GLY A 151 -25.69 4.32 13.11
C GLY A 151 -25.74 5.37 14.23
N ALA A 152 -24.78 6.29 14.33
CA ALA A 152 -24.81 7.30 15.39
C ALA A 152 -26.00 8.28 15.24
N PRO A 153 -26.61 8.75 16.34
CA PRO A 153 -27.77 9.64 16.31
C PRO A 153 -27.44 11.01 15.70
N PRO A 154 -28.42 11.72 15.09
CA PRO A 154 -28.18 13.01 14.47
C PRO A 154 -27.87 14.09 15.51
N GLY A 155 -26.64 14.59 15.50
CA GLY A 155 -26.19 15.74 16.27
C GLY A 155 -25.12 15.40 17.31
N MET A 156 -23.88 15.26 16.86
CA MET A 156 -22.67 15.27 17.70
C MET A 156 -21.53 16.03 17.01
N GLY A 157 -20.64 16.60 17.83
CA GLY A 157 -19.38 17.20 17.37
C GLY A 157 -18.41 16.12 16.87
N PRO A 158 -17.36 16.49 16.11
CA PRO A 158 -16.55 15.54 15.38
C PRO A 158 -15.91 14.52 16.32
N ALA A 159 -15.89 13.27 15.87
CA ALA A 159 -15.08 12.23 16.48
C ALA A 159 -13.61 12.68 16.55
N SER A 160 -12.88 12.18 17.54
CA SER A 160 -11.43 12.41 17.59
C SER A 160 -10.79 11.66 16.42
N ALA A 161 -10.46 12.39 15.35
CA ALA A 161 -9.89 11.84 14.12
C ALA A 161 -8.38 11.56 14.23
N VAL A 162 -7.81 11.50 15.44
CA VAL A 162 -6.41 11.16 15.63
C VAL A 162 -6.22 9.70 15.21
N SER A 163 -5.36 9.50 14.20
CA SER A 163 -4.92 8.18 13.76
C SER A 163 -3.82 7.71 14.70
N GLU A 164 -4.08 6.67 15.46
CA GLU A 164 -3.10 6.09 16.38
C GLU A 164 -2.59 4.75 15.89
N ARG A 165 -1.32 4.51 16.16
CA ARG A 165 -0.74 3.18 16.02
C ARG A 165 -1.33 2.24 17.06
N ARG A 166 -2.15 1.31 16.58
CA ARG A 166 -2.80 0.31 17.43
C ARG A 166 -1.81 -0.61 18.15
N ALA A 167 -2.06 -0.87 19.43
CA ALA A 167 -1.33 -1.89 20.18
C ALA A 167 -1.63 -3.30 19.65
N GLU A 168 -0.60 -4.15 19.59
CA GLU A 168 -0.78 -5.53 19.16
C GLU A 168 -1.56 -6.35 20.20
N ASP A 169 -2.43 -7.25 19.75
CA ASP A 169 -3.14 -8.17 20.64
C ASP A 169 -2.11 -9.06 21.36
N PRO A 170 -2.05 -9.07 22.70
CA PRO A 170 -1.04 -9.82 23.45
C PRO A 170 -1.14 -11.35 23.29
N ARG A 171 -2.24 -11.85 22.70
CA ARG A 171 -2.39 -13.27 22.34
C ARG A 171 -1.70 -13.62 21.03
N ALA A 172 -1.39 -12.63 20.20
CA ALA A 172 -0.78 -12.84 18.90
C ALA A 172 0.62 -13.46 19.08
N ASN A 173 0.83 -14.58 18.40
CA ASN A 173 2.11 -15.28 18.37
C ASN A 173 2.39 -15.90 16.99
N HIS A 174 1.55 -15.58 16.00
CA HIS A 174 1.71 -15.99 14.62
C HIS A 174 1.40 -14.83 13.68
N PHE A 175 2.31 -14.57 12.74
CA PHE A 175 2.22 -13.53 11.73
C PHE A 175 2.60 -14.12 10.37
N ALA A 176 1.92 -13.64 9.33
CA ALA A 176 2.28 -13.92 7.95
C ALA A 176 2.19 -12.63 7.13
N ASN A 177 3.28 -12.31 6.43
CA ASN A 177 3.33 -11.15 5.55
C ASN A 177 2.59 -11.42 4.23
N ARG A 178 2.03 -10.35 3.66
CA ARG A 178 1.33 -10.35 2.38
C ARG A 178 1.67 -9.10 1.59
N ASN A 179 2.12 -9.32 0.37
CA ASN A 179 2.21 -8.28 -0.63
C ASN A 179 0.87 -8.22 -1.41
N PRO A 180 0.34 -7.02 -1.71
CA PRO A 180 -0.86 -6.89 -2.53
C PRO A 180 -0.71 -7.53 -3.92
N ILE A 181 -1.79 -8.12 -4.45
CA ILE A 181 -1.74 -8.77 -5.77
C ILE A 181 -2.29 -7.85 -6.86
N PRO A 182 -1.74 -7.89 -8.10
CA PRO A 182 -2.27 -7.11 -9.21
C PRO A 182 -3.63 -7.61 -9.68
N PHE A 183 -4.47 -6.67 -10.14
CA PHE A 183 -5.82 -6.91 -10.68
C PHE A 183 -5.87 -7.04 -12.21
N PHE A 184 -4.74 -6.90 -12.90
CA PHE A 184 -4.71 -7.00 -14.37
C PHE A 184 -5.21 -8.36 -14.86
N GLY A 185 -6.30 -8.33 -15.64
CA GLY A 185 -6.92 -9.51 -16.25
C GLY A 185 -7.77 -10.37 -15.31
N VAL A 186 -8.12 -9.92 -14.10
CA VAL A 186 -8.92 -10.76 -13.17
C VAL A 186 -10.30 -11.13 -13.73
N GLY A 187 -10.91 -10.26 -14.55
CA GLY A 187 -12.15 -10.61 -15.25
C GLY A 187 -11.96 -11.74 -16.27
N LEU A 188 -10.81 -11.81 -16.93
CA LEU A 188 -10.49 -12.94 -17.82
C LEU A 188 -10.33 -14.24 -17.03
N LEU A 189 -9.74 -14.18 -15.84
CA LEU A 189 -9.64 -15.34 -14.94
C LEU A 189 -11.03 -15.79 -14.47
N ALA A 190 -11.94 -14.86 -14.21
CA ALA A 190 -13.32 -15.15 -13.83
C ALA A 190 -14.10 -15.93 -14.90
N GLU A 191 -13.73 -15.76 -16.18
CA GLU A 191 -14.38 -16.43 -17.31
C GLU A 191 -13.82 -17.81 -17.64
N ILE A 192 -12.69 -18.20 -17.05
CA ILE A 192 -12.13 -19.52 -17.29
C ILE A 192 -13.11 -20.60 -16.82
N ASP A 193 -13.38 -21.54 -17.72
CA ASP A 193 -14.28 -22.65 -17.46
C ASP A 193 -13.74 -23.50 -16.29
N GLU A 194 -14.60 -23.80 -15.32
CA GLU A 194 -14.22 -24.63 -14.16
C GLU A 194 -13.64 -25.98 -14.61
N ALA A 195 -14.21 -26.55 -15.69
CA ALA A 195 -13.72 -27.79 -16.27
C ALA A 195 -12.29 -27.69 -16.82
N ALA A 196 -11.86 -26.50 -17.30
CA ALA A 196 -10.50 -26.30 -17.78
C ALA A 196 -9.49 -26.30 -16.62
N ILE A 197 -9.83 -25.70 -15.49
CA ILE A 197 -9.00 -25.75 -14.27
C ILE A 197 -8.92 -27.19 -13.75
N LEU A 198 -10.07 -27.84 -13.58
CA LEU A 198 -10.14 -29.21 -13.04
C LEU A 198 -9.48 -30.26 -13.95
N ALA A 199 -9.36 -30.01 -15.26
CA ALA A 199 -8.68 -30.90 -16.18
C ALA A 199 -7.16 -31.02 -15.91
N ASN A 200 -6.57 -30.03 -15.22
CA ASN A 200 -5.16 -30.03 -14.85
C ASN A 200 -4.92 -30.51 -13.41
N ALA A 201 -5.99 -30.80 -12.64
CA ALA A 201 -5.84 -31.22 -11.25
C ALA A 201 -5.39 -32.68 -11.16
N ASP A 202 -4.29 -32.93 -10.44
CA ASP A 202 -3.79 -34.27 -10.14
C ASP A 202 -3.39 -34.45 -8.66
N PRO A 203 -4.36 -34.37 -7.72
CA PRO A 203 -4.06 -34.43 -6.29
C PRO A 203 -3.47 -35.76 -5.79
N GLU A 204 -3.34 -36.76 -6.65
CA GLU A 204 -2.80 -38.08 -6.33
C GLU A 204 -1.45 -38.36 -7.02
N ASP A 205 -0.87 -37.38 -7.74
CA ASP A 205 0.39 -37.53 -8.51
C ASP A 205 0.40 -38.83 -9.34
N ARG A 206 -0.60 -38.98 -10.21
CA ARG A 206 -0.85 -40.23 -10.94
C ARG A 206 0.15 -40.46 -12.06
N ASP A 207 0.71 -39.40 -12.63
CA ASP A 207 1.77 -39.50 -13.62
C ASP A 207 3.17 -39.60 -12.98
N GLY A 208 3.30 -39.30 -11.68
CA GLY A 208 4.51 -39.50 -10.89
C GLY A 208 5.58 -38.47 -11.20
N ASP A 209 5.19 -37.29 -11.67
CA ASP A 209 6.09 -36.17 -11.92
C ASP A 209 6.40 -35.36 -10.65
N GLY A 210 5.69 -35.63 -9.56
CA GLY A 210 5.86 -35.01 -8.25
C GLY A 210 5.07 -33.72 -8.06
N ILE A 211 4.18 -33.38 -9.00
CA ILE A 211 3.28 -32.21 -8.96
C ILE A 211 1.87 -32.71 -8.66
N SER A 212 1.25 -32.17 -7.61
CA SER A 212 -0.03 -32.66 -7.06
C SER A 212 -1.12 -31.60 -7.06
N GLY A 213 -1.14 -30.77 -8.10
CA GLY A 213 -2.02 -29.61 -8.22
C GLY A 213 -3.49 -29.92 -7.91
N ARG A 214 -4.12 -29.10 -7.06
CA ARG A 214 -5.53 -29.30 -6.64
C ARG A 214 -6.31 -28.00 -6.51
N PRO A 215 -7.64 -27.99 -6.71
CA PRO A 215 -8.43 -26.79 -6.52
C PRO A 215 -8.66 -26.48 -5.03
N ASN A 216 -8.72 -25.20 -4.68
CA ASN A 216 -9.43 -24.79 -3.47
C ASN A 216 -10.93 -24.68 -3.77
N LEU A 217 -11.78 -24.96 -2.77
CA LEU A 217 -13.23 -24.93 -2.93
C LEU A 217 -13.86 -23.92 -1.97
N ASP A 218 -14.58 -22.94 -2.51
CA ASP A 218 -15.45 -22.02 -1.77
C ASP A 218 -16.91 -22.37 -2.10
N ARG A 219 -17.70 -22.71 -1.07
CA ARG A 219 -19.11 -23.16 -1.19
C ARG A 219 -19.35 -24.25 -2.24
N GLY A 220 -18.32 -25.05 -2.53
CA GLY A 220 -18.37 -26.15 -3.51
C GLY A 220 -18.01 -25.75 -4.95
N PHE A 221 -17.61 -24.51 -5.19
CA PHE A 221 -17.11 -24.01 -6.47
C PHE A 221 -15.59 -23.86 -6.43
N VAL A 222 -14.94 -23.96 -7.58
CA VAL A 222 -13.48 -23.76 -7.70
C VAL A 222 -13.13 -22.30 -7.45
N GLY A 223 -12.36 -22.07 -6.39
CA GLY A 223 -11.82 -20.75 -6.07
C GLY A 223 -10.76 -20.32 -7.07
N ARG A 224 -10.69 -19.01 -7.33
CA ARG A 224 -9.84 -18.43 -8.38
C ARG A 224 -9.03 -17.23 -7.90
N PHE A 225 -9.50 -16.53 -6.87
CA PHE A 225 -8.93 -15.25 -6.44
C PHE A 225 -8.27 -15.34 -5.08
N GLY A 226 -7.25 -14.49 -4.89
CA GLY A 226 -6.34 -14.52 -3.77
C GLY A 226 -5.15 -15.48 -3.96
N VAL A 227 -4.18 -15.38 -3.06
CA VAL A 227 -2.92 -16.17 -3.12
C VAL A 227 -3.12 -17.65 -2.81
N LYS A 228 -4.26 -18.02 -2.20
CA LYS A 228 -4.64 -19.41 -1.90
C LYS A 228 -5.97 -19.80 -2.55
N SER A 229 -6.38 -19.12 -3.63
CA SER A 229 -7.66 -19.37 -4.32
C SER A 229 -8.87 -19.40 -3.38
N GLN A 230 -8.89 -18.57 -2.34
CA GLN A 230 -9.84 -18.72 -1.23
C GLN A 230 -11.26 -18.23 -1.55
N THR A 231 -11.47 -17.55 -2.68
CA THR A 231 -12.80 -17.08 -3.10
C THR A 231 -13.05 -17.31 -4.59
N VAL A 232 -14.32 -17.53 -4.93
CA VAL A 232 -14.80 -17.75 -6.30
C VAL A 232 -15.24 -16.46 -6.99
N SER A 233 -15.38 -15.35 -6.26
CA SER A 233 -15.96 -14.10 -6.78
C SER A 233 -15.05 -12.90 -6.56
N ILE A 234 -14.95 -12.03 -7.57
CA ILE A 234 -14.25 -10.75 -7.48
C ILE A 234 -14.95 -9.81 -6.50
N GLU A 235 -16.29 -9.82 -6.45
CA GLU A 235 -17.07 -9.07 -5.47
C GLU A 235 -16.65 -9.41 -4.03
N GLY A 236 -16.65 -10.70 -3.67
CA GLY A 236 -16.21 -11.12 -2.34
C GLY A 236 -14.76 -10.73 -2.06
N PHE A 237 -13.88 -10.86 -3.07
CA PHE A 237 -12.47 -10.49 -2.97
C PHE A 237 -12.23 -8.98 -2.81
N ILE A 238 -13.13 -8.12 -3.26
CA ILE A 238 -13.04 -6.65 -3.11
C ILE A 238 -13.70 -6.18 -1.81
N ARG A 239 -14.87 -6.75 -1.47
CA ARG A 239 -15.60 -6.40 -0.24
C ARG A 239 -14.84 -6.79 1.02
N GLY A 240 -14.03 -7.86 0.99
CA GLY A 240 -13.19 -8.26 2.11
C GLY A 240 -12.22 -7.14 2.51
N PRO A 241 -11.35 -6.69 1.59
CA PRO A 241 -10.44 -5.58 1.78
C PRO A 241 -11.07 -4.23 2.09
N LEU A 242 -12.22 -3.91 1.49
CA LEU A 242 -12.98 -2.71 1.90
C LEU A 242 -13.21 -2.70 3.41
N ASN A 243 -13.70 -3.82 3.96
CA ASN A 243 -13.97 -3.90 5.39
C ASN A 243 -12.69 -4.04 6.24
N ASN A 244 -11.80 -4.97 5.94
CA ASN A 244 -10.69 -5.29 6.86
C ASN A 244 -9.40 -4.45 6.65
N HIS A 245 -9.27 -3.69 5.55
CA HIS A 245 -8.15 -2.78 5.32
C HIS A 245 -8.53 -1.29 5.37
N LEU A 246 -9.77 -0.93 5.00
CA LEU A 246 -10.21 0.46 5.06
C LEU A 246 -11.22 0.70 6.20
N GLY A 247 -11.88 -0.36 6.69
CA GLY A 247 -13.04 -0.17 7.57
C GLY A 247 -14.20 0.46 6.82
N ILE A 248 -14.41 0.10 5.55
CA ILE A 248 -15.52 0.56 4.73
C ILE A 248 -16.46 -0.60 4.50
N THR A 249 -17.71 -0.43 4.91
CA THR A 249 -18.76 -1.43 4.83
C THR A 249 -19.54 -1.33 3.52
N SER A 250 -20.11 -2.46 3.11
CA SER A 250 -20.83 -2.63 1.86
C SER A 250 -21.88 -3.73 1.97
N ASN A 251 -22.99 -3.53 1.28
CA ASN A 251 -23.94 -4.60 1.01
C ASN A 251 -23.49 -5.49 -0.16
N PRO A 252 -23.79 -6.80 -0.16
CA PRO A 252 -23.59 -7.64 -1.33
C PRO A 252 -24.41 -7.11 -2.51
N LEU A 253 -23.88 -7.23 -3.72
CA LEU A 253 -24.60 -6.84 -4.92
C LEU A 253 -25.88 -7.67 -5.07
N SER A 254 -26.97 -7.01 -5.42
CA SER A 254 -28.22 -7.65 -5.79
C SER A 254 -28.01 -8.59 -6.99
N ASN A 255 -28.84 -9.62 -7.08
CA ASN A 255 -28.77 -10.57 -8.19
C ASN A 255 -28.93 -9.89 -9.56
N GLU A 256 -29.67 -8.78 -9.63
CA GLU A 256 -29.81 -7.98 -10.85
C GLU A 256 -28.46 -7.38 -11.26
N LEU A 257 -27.75 -6.73 -10.32
CA LEU A 257 -26.43 -6.16 -10.58
C LEU A 257 -25.37 -7.23 -10.85
N ARG A 258 -25.40 -8.37 -10.15
CA ARG A 258 -24.46 -9.49 -10.41
C ARG A 258 -24.57 -10.08 -11.82
N VAL A 259 -25.78 -10.07 -12.39
CA VAL A 259 -26.01 -10.49 -13.78
C VAL A 259 -25.56 -9.42 -14.77
N ALA A 260 -25.57 -8.15 -14.37
CA ALA A 260 -25.15 -7.01 -15.19
C ALA A 260 -23.63 -6.75 -15.17
N LEU A 261 -22.87 -7.43 -14.31
CA LEU A 261 -21.41 -7.32 -14.27
C LEU A 261 -20.79 -7.70 -15.63
N PRO A 262 -19.61 -7.13 -15.99
CA PRO A 262 -18.89 -7.48 -17.21
C PRO A 262 -18.70 -8.99 -17.40
N VAL A 263 -18.43 -9.69 -16.31
CA VAL A 263 -18.48 -11.14 -16.21
C VAL A 263 -19.64 -11.51 -15.29
N PRO A 264 -20.75 -12.07 -15.81
CA PRO A 264 -21.89 -12.41 -14.99
C PRO A 264 -21.52 -13.39 -13.88
N SER A 265 -21.89 -13.06 -12.65
CA SER A 265 -21.68 -13.91 -11.47
C SER A 265 -23.04 -14.34 -10.87
N PRO A 266 -23.91 -15.03 -11.64
CA PRO A 266 -25.24 -15.39 -11.15
C PRO A 266 -25.13 -16.36 -9.98
N ALA A 267 -25.78 -16.00 -8.88
CA ALA A 267 -25.86 -16.78 -7.65
C ALA A 267 -26.61 -18.12 -7.87
N GLU A 268 -25.95 -19.15 -8.37
CA GLU A 268 -26.31 -20.52 -7.97
C GLU A 268 -25.68 -20.82 -6.60
N VAL A 269 -26.06 -20.04 -5.58
CA VAL A 269 -25.72 -20.38 -4.20
C VAL A 269 -26.50 -21.64 -3.87
N ARG A 270 -25.83 -22.79 -3.90
CA ARG A 270 -26.33 -23.94 -3.16
C ARG A 270 -26.34 -23.52 -1.69
N PRO A 271 -27.48 -23.56 -0.99
CA PRO A 271 -27.46 -23.41 0.45
C PRO A 271 -26.66 -24.60 0.98
N THR A 272 -25.44 -24.38 1.43
CA THR A 272 -24.79 -25.37 2.28
C THR A 272 -25.63 -25.42 3.54
N THR A 273 -26.21 -26.57 3.81
CA THR A 273 -26.77 -26.90 5.12
C THR A 273 -25.62 -26.96 6.13
N ARG A 274 -25.14 -25.79 6.56
CA ARG A 274 -24.35 -25.56 7.77
C ARG A 274 -24.47 -24.08 8.13
N GLY A 275 -25.69 -23.69 8.49
CA GLY A 275 -25.89 -22.52 9.32
C GLY A 275 -25.51 -22.85 10.77
N LEU A 276 -24.55 -22.07 11.29
CA LEU A 276 -24.49 -21.46 12.63
C LEU A 276 -24.39 -22.37 13.88
N SER A 277 -23.35 -22.14 14.69
CA SER A 277 -23.53 -21.75 16.10
C SER A 277 -22.31 -20.99 16.64
N SER A 278 -22.56 -19.97 17.45
CA SER A 278 -21.58 -19.23 18.27
C SER A 278 -21.07 -20.03 19.48
N ASP A 279 -21.30 -21.35 19.51
CA ASP A 279 -20.94 -22.24 20.62
C ASP A 279 -19.88 -23.30 20.23
N ASP A 280 -19.35 -23.28 19.00
CA ASP A 280 -18.25 -24.16 18.59
C ASP A 280 -16.91 -23.60 19.05
N VAL A 281 -16.54 -23.94 20.29
CA VAL A 281 -15.17 -23.86 20.80
C VAL A 281 -14.32 -24.91 20.07
N GLY A 282 -13.84 -24.56 18.88
CA GLY A 282 -12.89 -25.37 18.11
C GLY A 282 -12.91 -25.11 16.61
N GLY A 283 -12.00 -24.26 16.14
CA GLY A 283 -11.60 -24.14 14.74
C GLY A 283 -12.62 -23.41 13.84
N LEU A 284 -12.48 -22.10 13.70
CA LEU A 284 -13.16 -21.34 12.65
C LEU A 284 -12.75 -21.90 11.27
N GLU A 285 -13.72 -22.40 10.50
CA GLU A 285 -13.57 -22.71 9.08
C GLU A 285 -13.45 -21.35 8.33
N GLN A 286 -12.25 -21.06 7.83
CA GLN A 286 -11.79 -19.74 7.38
C GLN A 286 -12.64 -19.04 6.33
N ALA A 287 -12.75 -17.71 6.46
CA ALA A 287 -13.15 -16.75 5.43
C ALA A 287 -12.30 -15.47 5.49
N GLN A 288 -10.98 -15.57 5.60
CA GLN A 288 -10.12 -14.38 5.52
C GLN A 288 -9.97 -13.84 4.10
N ALA A 289 -9.94 -12.51 3.99
CA ALA A 289 -9.77 -11.69 2.79
C ALA A 289 -10.93 -11.65 1.79
N ALA A 290 -12.02 -12.38 2.01
CA ALA A 290 -13.25 -12.21 1.23
C ALA A 290 -14.42 -11.94 2.18
N ALA A 291 -15.25 -10.95 1.87
CA ALA A 291 -16.42 -10.67 2.69
C ALA A 291 -17.44 -11.82 2.58
N PRO A 292 -18.22 -12.08 3.65
CA PRO A 292 -19.35 -12.99 3.57
C PRO A 292 -20.38 -12.49 2.55
N ASP A 293 -21.29 -13.38 2.12
CA ASP A 293 -22.47 -13.02 1.30
C ASP A 293 -23.53 -12.20 2.08
N GLU A 294 -23.16 -11.62 3.22
CA GLU A 294 -24.00 -10.83 4.11
C GLU A 294 -23.50 -9.37 4.10
N PRO A 295 -24.36 -8.39 4.43
CA PRO A 295 -23.92 -7.02 4.74
C PRO A 295 -22.75 -7.03 5.72
N THR A 296 -21.75 -6.19 5.47
CA THR A 296 -20.75 -5.86 6.49
C THR A 296 -21.24 -4.68 7.31
N VAL A 297 -20.79 -4.60 8.56
CA VAL A 297 -21.10 -3.53 9.50
C VAL A 297 -19.85 -3.27 10.33
N ASP A 298 -19.70 -2.06 10.84
CA ASP A 298 -18.67 -1.74 11.82
C ASP A 298 -19.22 -0.92 13.00
N ALA A 299 -18.36 -0.16 13.66
CA ALA A 299 -18.67 0.56 14.88
C ALA A 299 -18.04 1.96 14.84
N ASP A 300 -18.40 2.74 13.82
CA ASP A 300 -18.08 4.16 13.72
C ASP A 300 -19.34 5.04 13.87
N ASP A 301 -19.20 6.35 13.61
CA ASP A 301 -20.29 7.33 13.68
C ASP A 301 -21.00 7.58 12.33
N VAL A 302 -20.62 6.83 11.30
CA VAL A 302 -21.21 6.85 9.96
C VAL A 302 -22.23 5.70 9.83
N CYS A 303 -23.11 5.80 8.84
CA CYS A 303 -24.21 4.85 8.67
C CYS A 303 -23.84 3.75 7.67
N ASP A 304 -23.95 2.50 8.12
CA ASP A 304 -23.76 1.32 7.27
C ASP A 304 -24.87 1.16 6.20
N PRO A 305 -24.53 0.78 4.95
CA PRO A 305 -23.18 0.73 4.42
C PRO A 305 -22.64 2.10 4.00
N GLU A 306 -21.37 2.40 4.28
CA GLU A 306 -20.73 3.64 3.80
C GLU A 306 -20.58 3.63 2.27
N LEU A 307 -20.32 2.46 1.67
CA LEU A 307 -20.18 2.32 0.22
C LEU A 307 -21.53 1.94 -0.43
N PRO A 308 -22.10 2.83 -1.28
CA PRO A 308 -23.34 2.52 -2.00
C PRO A 308 -23.21 1.29 -2.91
N GLU A 309 -24.29 0.53 -3.06
CA GLU A 309 -24.33 -0.68 -3.90
C GLU A 309 -23.92 -0.41 -5.36
N GLN A 310 -24.30 0.76 -5.90
CA GLN A 310 -23.91 1.16 -7.26
C GLN A 310 -22.41 1.45 -7.37
N ASP A 311 -21.80 2.02 -6.34
CA ASP A 311 -20.36 2.29 -6.31
C ASP A 311 -19.58 0.98 -6.21
N LEU A 312 -20.05 0.03 -5.38
CA LEU A 312 -19.52 -1.32 -5.35
C LEU A 312 -19.62 -1.99 -6.74
N PHE A 313 -20.74 -1.86 -7.45
CA PHE A 313 -20.90 -2.41 -8.79
C PHE A 313 -19.88 -1.82 -9.78
N ASP A 314 -19.69 -0.50 -9.76
CA ASP A 314 -18.75 0.18 -10.64
C ASP A 314 -17.29 -0.22 -10.31
N LEU A 315 -16.94 -0.34 -9.02
CA LEU A 315 -15.64 -0.79 -8.55
C LEU A 315 -15.32 -2.24 -8.97
N VAL A 316 -16.26 -3.17 -8.75
CA VAL A 316 -16.11 -4.57 -9.17
C VAL A 316 -15.99 -4.67 -10.69
N SER A 317 -16.78 -3.87 -11.42
CA SER A 317 -16.73 -3.83 -12.89
C SER A 317 -15.41 -3.27 -13.41
N TRP A 318 -14.86 -2.23 -12.77
CA TRP A 318 -13.53 -1.71 -13.09
C TRP A 318 -12.46 -2.80 -12.96
N ALA A 319 -12.45 -3.52 -11.84
CA ALA A 319 -11.52 -4.63 -11.64
C ALA A 319 -11.67 -5.74 -12.72
N MET A 320 -12.91 -6.10 -13.08
CA MET A 320 -13.16 -7.07 -14.15
C MET A 320 -12.70 -6.61 -15.54
N LEU A 321 -12.69 -5.30 -15.77
CA LEU A 321 -12.36 -4.70 -17.06
C LEU A 321 -10.89 -4.30 -17.18
N LEU A 322 -10.09 -4.35 -16.12
CA LEU A 322 -8.65 -4.12 -16.19
C LEU A 322 -7.97 -5.19 -17.06
N ALA A 323 -7.30 -4.75 -18.13
CA ALA A 323 -6.65 -5.66 -19.06
C ALA A 323 -5.26 -6.12 -18.57
N PRO A 324 -4.83 -7.35 -18.88
CA PRO A 324 -3.42 -7.70 -18.87
C PRO A 324 -2.66 -6.95 -19.97
N PRO A 325 -1.35 -6.71 -19.78
CA PRO A 325 -0.52 -6.07 -20.80
C PRO A 325 -0.30 -7.02 -21.98
N ARG A 326 -0.10 -6.44 -23.17
CA ARG A 326 0.28 -7.21 -24.36
C ARG A 326 1.67 -7.82 -24.20
N PRO A 327 1.85 -9.13 -24.47
CA PRO A 327 3.17 -9.74 -24.57
C PRO A 327 3.99 -9.14 -25.71
N ASP A 328 5.30 -9.10 -25.53
CA ASP A 328 6.23 -8.65 -26.56
C ASP A 328 6.17 -9.58 -27.78
N ALA A 329 6.55 -9.05 -28.94
CA ALA A 329 6.72 -9.88 -30.12
C ALA A 329 7.82 -10.93 -29.87
N PRO A 330 7.60 -12.22 -30.19
CA PRO A 330 8.62 -13.25 -30.00
C PRO A 330 9.93 -12.92 -30.71
N THR A 331 11.02 -13.04 -29.97
CA THR A 331 12.41 -12.99 -30.46
C THR A 331 13.06 -14.36 -30.33
N GLU A 332 14.16 -14.59 -31.06
CA GLU A 332 14.94 -15.85 -30.97
C GLU A 332 15.35 -16.14 -29.51
N GLU A 333 15.69 -15.12 -28.73
CA GLU A 333 16.06 -15.26 -27.32
C GLU A 333 14.86 -15.66 -26.46
N SER A 334 13.71 -14.98 -26.60
CA SER A 334 12.49 -15.32 -25.85
C SER A 334 11.95 -16.72 -26.19
N GLU A 335 12.07 -17.16 -27.45
CA GLU A 335 11.64 -18.50 -27.87
C GLU A 335 12.56 -19.58 -27.30
N ARG A 336 13.88 -19.33 -27.28
CA ARG A 336 14.84 -20.23 -26.62
C ARG A 336 14.63 -20.26 -25.11
N GLY A 337 14.35 -19.11 -24.50
CA GLY A 337 14.00 -19.01 -23.09
C GLY A 337 12.75 -19.79 -22.73
N ARG A 338 11.70 -19.71 -23.56
CA ARG A 338 10.49 -20.52 -23.42
C ARG A 338 10.78 -22.01 -23.51
N ALA A 339 11.60 -22.44 -24.46
CA ALA A 339 11.98 -23.85 -24.58
C ALA A 339 12.72 -24.34 -23.32
N LEU A 340 13.63 -23.52 -22.77
CA LEU A 340 14.32 -23.85 -21.51
C LEU A 340 13.36 -23.87 -20.32
N PHE A 341 12.36 -22.99 -20.28
CA PHE A 341 11.31 -22.98 -19.26
C PHE A 341 10.47 -24.27 -19.31
N GLU A 342 10.12 -24.72 -20.52
CA GLU A 342 9.43 -26.00 -20.75
C GLU A 342 10.34 -27.20 -20.38
N ASP A 343 11.62 -27.19 -20.78
CA ASP A 343 12.60 -28.24 -20.48
C ASP A 343 12.89 -28.37 -18.97
N ALA A 344 12.78 -27.28 -18.22
CA ALA A 344 12.86 -27.26 -16.76
C ALA A 344 11.59 -27.78 -16.08
N ASN A 345 10.55 -28.16 -16.83
CA ASN A 345 9.24 -28.56 -16.32
C ASN A 345 8.49 -27.44 -15.56
N CYS A 346 8.79 -26.17 -15.82
CA CYS A 346 8.03 -25.06 -15.20
C CYS A 346 6.57 -25.04 -15.68
N THR A 347 6.29 -25.57 -16.88
CA THR A 347 4.94 -25.73 -17.41
C THR A 347 4.12 -26.81 -16.73
N GLY A 348 4.69 -27.57 -15.79
CA GLY A 348 3.92 -28.50 -14.95
C GLY A 348 2.84 -27.80 -14.13
N CYS A 349 3.12 -26.58 -13.65
CA CYS A 349 2.13 -25.72 -12.95
C CYS A 349 1.80 -24.45 -13.76
N HIS A 350 2.75 -23.89 -14.51
CA HIS A 350 2.56 -22.67 -15.31
C HIS A 350 2.16 -23.01 -16.75
N ILE A 351 0.98 -23.62 -16.92
CA ILE A 351 0.50 -24.03 -18.25
C ILE A 351 0.23 -22.81 -19.15
N PRO A 352 0.59 -22.85 -20.45
CA PRO A 352 0.54 -21.65 -21.30
C PRO A 352 -0.83 -20.98 -21.40
N GLN A 353 -1.92 -21.77 -21.43
CA GLN A 353 -3.27 -21.23 -21.58
C GLN A 353 -4.35 -22.13 -20.99
N LEU A 354 -5.44 -21.50 -20.55
CA LEU A 354 -6.68 -22.14 -20.11
C LEU A 354 -7.83 -21.81 -21.06
N GLU A 355 -8.77 -22.73 -21.22
CA GLU A 355 -9.96 -22.52 -22.07
C GLU A 355 -11.00 -21.66 -21.35
N SER A 356 -11.65 -20.78 -22.13
CA SER A 356 -12.79 -19.96 -21.69
C SER A 356 -13.83 -19.88 -22.81
N PRO A 357 -15.07 -19.40 -22.51
CA PRO A 357 -16.10 -19.16 -23.53
C PRO A 357 -15.68 -18.19 -24.65
N ARG A 358 -14.65 -17.37 -24.45
CA ARG A 358 -14.10 -16.44 -25.46
C ARG A 358 -12.90 -16.99 -26.25
N GLY A 359 -12.33 -18.12 -25.85
CA GLY A 359 -11.09 -18.67 -26.42
C GLY A 359 -10.02 -18.93 -25.36
N GLY A 360 -8.78 -19.14 -25.79
CA GLY A 360 -7.65 -19.38 -24.90
C GLY A 360 -7.27 -18.13 -24.12
N ILE A 361 -7.10 -18.28 -22.80
CA ILE A 361 -6.59 -17.25 -21.88
C ILE A 361 -5.14 -17.60 -21.52
N PRO A 362 -4.14 -16.89 -22.07
CA PRO A 362 -2.73 -17.24 -21.91
C PRO A 362 -2.15 -16.67 -20.60
N ALA A 363 -2.64 -17.17 -19.47
CA ALA A 363 -2.24 -16.69 -18.15
C ALA A 363 -0.91 -17.29 -17.63
N PHE A 364 -0.38 -18.34 -18.28
CA PHE A 364 0.75 -19.11 -17.75
C PHE A 364 0.50 -19.57 -16.30
N SER A 365 -0.65 -20.18 -16.06
CA SER A 365 -1.13 -20.61 -14.75
C SER A 365 -2.25 -21.64 -14.94
N ASP A 366 -2.27 -22.65 -14.10
CA ASP A 366 -3.35 -23.63 -14.00
C ASP A 366 -4.44 -23.25 -12.97
N LEU A 367 -4.21 -22.18 -12.18
CA LEU A 367 -5.04 -21.70 -11.05
C LEU A 367 -5.21 -22.70 -9.90
N LEU A 368 -4.40 -23.76 -9.87
CA LEU A 368 -4.42 -24.78 -8.83
C LEU A 368 -3.50 -24.40 -7.66
N LEU A 369 -3.73 -25.05 -6.53
CA LEU A 369 -2.88 -25.01 -5.35
C LEU A 369 -1.76 -26.03 -5.49
N HIS A 370 -0.55 -25.62 -5.11
CA HIS A 370 0.64 -26.48 -5.04
C HIS A 370 1.36 -26.27 -3.71
N ASP A 371 1.91 -27.34 -3.14
CA ASP A 371 2.85 -27.25 -2.04
C ASP A 371 4.15 -26.57 -2.49
N MET A 372 4.44 -25.40 -1.90
CA MET A 372 5.63 -24.60 -2.20
C MET A 372 6.78 -24.81 -1.19
N GLY A 373 6.66 -25.80 -0.31
CA GLY A 373 7.67 -26.21 0.64
C GLY A 373 7.71 -25.39 1.93
N PRO A 374 8.54 -25.79 2.90
CA PRO A 374 8.56 -25.21 4.25
C PRO A 374 9.10 -23.78 4.30
N GLU A 375 9.95 -23.40 3.35
CA GLU A 375 10.51 -22.04 3.31
C GLU A 375 9.48 -21.00 2.87
N LEU A 376 8.52 -21.38 2.03
CA LEU A 376 7.41 -20.51 1.59
C LEU A 376 6.13 -20.73 2.39
N ALA A 377 6.07 -21.74 3.27
CA ALA A 377 4.93 -21.96 4.13
C ALA A 377 4.75 -20.80 5.12
N ASP A 378 3.56 -20.20 5.07
CA ASP A 378 3.21 -19.04 5.91
C ASP A 378 2.41 -19.44 7.16
N GLY A 379 2.10 -20.72 7.33
CA GLY A 379 1.25 -21.21 8.42
C GLY A 379 -0.25 -20.87 8.28
N VAL A 380 -0.62 -20.02 7.32
CA VAL A 380 -1.98 -19.56 7.10
C VAL A 380 -2.72 -20.57 6.26
N VAL A 381 -3.88 -20.98 6.76
CA VAL A 381 -4.78 -21.89 6.07
C VAL A 381 -5.98 -21.07 5.60
N MET A 382 -6.43 -21.28 4.36
CA MET A 382 -7.60 -20.62 3.80
C MET A 382 -8.50 -21.65 3.10
N GLY A 383 -9.61 -22.01 3.74
CA GLY A 383 -10.45 -23.12 3.31
C GLY A 383 -9.73 -24.44 3.49
N ARG A 384 -9.36 -25.10 2.38
CA ARG A 384 -8.53 -26.32 2.40
C ARG A 384 -7.06 -26.06 2.12
N ALA A 385 -6.73 -24.89 1.55
CA ALA A 385 -5.37 -24.53 1.23
C ALA A 385 -4.52 -24.40 2.49
N GLY A 386 -3.41 -25.13 2.55
CA GLY A 386 -2.46 -25.12 3.65
C GLY A 386 -2.75 -26.08 4.79
N ARG A 387 -3.85 -26.85 4.74
CA ARG A 387 -4.15 -27.88 5.76
C ARG A 387 -3.11 -28.96 5.74
N THR A 388 -2.80 -29.55 6.89
CA THR A 388 -1.85 -30.67 6.95
C THR A 388 -2.46 -31.97 6.43
N VAL A 389 -1.63 -32.95 6.06
CA VAL A 389 -2.07 -34.31 5.68
C VAL A 389 -2.94 -35.03 6.72
N VAL A 390 -2.86 -34.62 7.98
CA VAL A 390 -3.70 -35.13 9.08
C VAL A 390 -5.14 -34.61 8.96
N GLU A 391 -5.30 -33.39 8.46
CA GLU A 391 -6.58 -32.68 8.31
C GLU A 391 -7.21 -32.90 6.92
N ASP A 392 -6.38 -32.99 5.88
CA ASP A 392 -6.74 -33.23 4.48
C ASP A 392 -5.70 -34.17 3.87
N PRO A 393 -6.04 -35.41 3.44
CA PRO A 393 -5.06 -36.36 2.90
C PRO A 393 -4.21 -35.85 1.73
N ASN A 394 -4.70 -34.85 1.00
CA ASN A 394 -4.00 -34.21 -0.12
C ASN A 394 -3.46 -32.81 0.26
N GLY A 395 -3.37 -32.50 1.56
CA GLY A 395 -2.84 -31.25 2.07
C GLY A 395 -1.32 -31.28 2.24
N CYS A 396 -0.81 -30.24 2.90
CA CYS A 396 0.61 -30.04 3.18
C CYS A 396 1.25 -31.25 3.88
N PRO A 397 2.34 -31.82 3.31
CA PRO A 397 3.08 -32.87 3.97
C PRO A 397 3.77 -32.33 5.23
N GLU A 398 4.07 -33.23 6.17
CA GLU A 398 4.75 -32.86 7.43
C GLU A 398 6.08 -32.12 7.18
N SER A 399 6.77 -32.43 6.09
CA SER A 399 8.01 -31.78 5.68
C SER A 399 7.86 -30.31 5.28
N SER A 400 6.69 -29.93 4.77
CA SER A 400 6.42 -28.55 4.32
C SER A 400 5.72 -27.72 5.39
N GLY A 401 5.13 -28.38 6.38
CA GLY A 401 4.42 -27.68 7.46
C GLY A 401 3.09 -27.08 7.00
N ARG A 402 2.36 -26.48 7.94
CA ARG A 402 1.05 -25.89 7.68
C ARG A 402 1.18 -24.62 6.82
N GLY A 403 0.20 -24.33 5.98
CA GLY A 403 0.20 -23.12 5.15
C GLY A 403 1.12 -23.15 3.93
N CYS A 404 1.60 -24.33 3.53
CA CYS A 404 2.55 -24.50 2.42
C CYS A 404 1.96 -24.31 1.01
N GLU A 405 0.63 -24.34 0.86
CA GLU A 405 0.01 -24.34 -0.47
C GLU A 405 -0.34 -22.93 -0.97
N PHE A 406 -0.06 -22.67 -2.25
CA PHE A 406 -0.36 -21.41 -2.92
C PHE A 406 -0.87 -21.65 -4.34
N ARG A 407 -1.68 -20.72 -4.83
CA ARG A 407 -2.17 -20.69 -6.21
C ARG A 407 -1.01 -20.34 -7.15
N THR A 408 -0.91 -20.99 -8.31
CA THR A 408 -0.05 -20.48 -9.40
C THR A 408 -0.51 -19.08 -9.82
N ALA A 409 0.37 -18.09 -9.67
CA ALA A 409 0.07 -16.73 -10.10
C ALA A 409 0.10 -16.64 -11.64
N PRO A 410 -0.76 -15.83 -12.27
CA PRO A 410 -0.65 -15.56 -13.70
C PRO A 410 0.65 -14.81 -13.98
N LEU A 411 1.38 -15.19 -15.04
CA LEU A 411 2.70 -14.61 -15.36
C LEU A 411 2.64 -13.48 -16.40
N TRP A 412 1.45 -13.11 -16.90
CA TRP A 412 1.33 -11.91 -17.74
C TRP A 412 1.83 -10.68 -16.98
N GLY A 413 2.60 -9.81 -17.64
CA GLY A 413 3.07 -8.59 -16.99
C GLY A 413 4.08 -8.76 -15.87
N VAL A 414 4.55 -9.98 -15.57
CA VAL A 414 5.34 -10.28 -14.36
C VAL A 414 6.63 -9.44 -14.26
N ALA A 415 7.17 -8.98 -15.40
CA ALA A 415 8.34 -8.12 -15.44
C ALA A 415 8.22 -6.84 -14.59
N ALA A 416 7.00 -6.31 -14.43
CA ALA A 416 6.73 -5.00 -13.84
C ALA A 416 5.99 -5.05 -12.49
N THR A 417 5.80 -6.26 -11.91
CA THR A 417 5.00 -6.44 -10.70
C THR A 417 5.82 -6.78 -9.46
N ALA A 418 7.13 -6.55 -9.50
CA ALA A 418 8.01 -6.73 -8.34
C ALA A 418 7.55 -5.86 -7.14
N PRO A 419 7.73 -6.33 -5.90
CA PRO A 419 8.45 -7.55 -5.52
C PRO A 419 7.66 -8.86 -5.75
N PHE A 420 8.33 -10.00 -5.68
CA PHE A 420 7.79 -11.31 -6.06
C PHE A 420 7.50 -12.22 -4.85
N LEU A 421 6.72 -13.27 -5.12
CA LEU A 421 6.16 -14.22 -4.14
C LEU A 421 5.04 -13.59 -3.28
N HIS A 422 4.37 -14.40 -2.48
CA HIS A 422 3.16 -13.99 -1.76
C HIS A 422 3.39 -12.92 -0.68
N ASP A 423 4.65 -12.70 -0.29
CA ASP A 423 5.08 -11.80 0.78
C ASP A 423 6.18 -10.82 0.33
N GLY A 424 6.42 -10.73 -0.98
CA GLY A 424 7.40 -9.82 -1.58
C GLY A 424 8.87 -10.15 -1.28
N ARG A 425 9.21 -11.30 -0.70
CA ARG A 425 10.59 -11.55 -0.23
C ARG A 425 11.67 -11.61 -1.31
N ALA A 426 11.30 -11.68 -2.59
CA ALA A 426 12.23 -11.74 -3.72
C ALA A 426 12.16 -10.46 -4.55
N ASP A 427 13.31 -9.83 -4.76
CA ASP A 427 13.42 -8.57 -5.51
C ASP A 427 13.55 -8.85 -7.02
N THR A 428 14.05 -10.03 -7.39
CA THR A 428 14.22 -10.44 -8.79
C THR A 428 13.50 -11.75 -9.14
N LEU A 429 13.22 -11.93 -10.44
CA LEU A 429 12.66 -13.18 -10.96
C LEU A 429 13.58 -14.39 -10.75
N ASP A 430 14.91 -14.22 -10.85
CA ASP A 430 15.88 -15.30 -10.60
C ASP A 430 15.84 -15.73 -9.12
N GLU A 431 15.79 -14.79 -8.18
CA GLU A 431 15.60 -15.08 -6.75
C GLU A 431 14.27 -15.78 -6.49
N ALA A 432 13.17 -15.27 -7.05
CA ALA A 432 11.85 -15.85 -6.88
C ALA A 432 11.83 -17.32 -7.32
N ILE A 433 12.38 -17.64 -8.50
CA ILE A 433 12.49 -19.02 -9.00
C ILE A 433 13.32 -19.89 -8.05
N ARG A 434 14.47 -19.38 -7.57
CA ARG A 434 15.35 -20.12 -6.63
C ARG A 434 14.69 -20.43 -5.30
N MET A 435 13.74 -19.62 -4.85
CA MET A 435 13.02 -19.82 -3.59
C MET A 435 11.87 -20.83 -3.71
N HIS A 436 11.55 -21.32 -4.92
CA HIS A 436 10.51 -22.35 -5.07
C HIS A 436 10.93 -23.66 -4.37
N GLY A 437 10.03 -24.24 -3.58
CA GLY A 437 10.21 -25.51 -2.89
C GLY A 437 9.03 -26.46 -3.14
N GLY A 438 8.91 -27.49 -2.31
CA GLY A 438 7.80 -28.45 -2.40
C GLY A 438 7.74 -29.13 -3.76
N GLU A 439 6.56 -29.13 -4.40
CA GLU A 439 6.29 -29.69 -5.73
C GLU A 439 7.18 -29.04 -6.82
N ALA A 440 7.51 -27.76 -6.67
CA ALA A 440 8.33 -27.02 -7.64
C ALA A 440 9.85 -27.28 -7.48
N THR A 441 10.27 -28.11 -6.52
CA THR A 441 11.70 -28.40 -6.26
C THR A 441 12.41 -28.93 -7.51
N GLY A 442 11.77 -29.83 -8.25
CA GLY A 442 12.35 -30.42 -9.47
C GLY A 442 12.61 -29.36 -10.54
N ALA A 443 11.64 -28.47 -10.77
CA ALA A 443 11.76 -27.40 -11.76
C ALA A 443 12.79 -26.34 -11.35
N ARG A 444 12.80 -25.95 -10.06
CA ARG A 444 13.84 -25.08 -9.50
C ARG A 444 15.23 -25.68 -9.72
N ASP A 445 15.45 -26.94 -9.34
CA ASP A 445 16.77 -27.57 -9.43
C ASP A 445 17.26 -27.67 -10.87
N ALA A 446 16.34 -27.93 -11.82
CA ALA A 446 16.65 -27.88 -13.26
C ALA A 446 17.08 -26.46 -13.70
N TYR A 447 16.35 -25.42 -13.27
CA TYR A 447 16.73 -24.03 -13.53
C TYR A 447 18.08 -23.65 -12.91
N VAL A 448 18.33 -24.04 -11.67
CA VAL A 448 19.61 -23.77 -10.97
C VAL A 448 20.79 -24.46 -11.65
N ALA A 449 20.56 -25.63 -12.26
CA ALA A 449 21.58 -26.39 -12.98
C ALA A 449 21.95 -25.82 -14.36
N MET A 450 21.14 -24.91 -14.91
CA MET A 450 21.43 -24.20 -16.17
C MET A 450 22.67 -23.30 -16.06
N SER A 451 23.28 -22.94 -17.19
CA SER A 451 24.30 -21.88 -17.23
C SER A 451 23.70 -20.49 -16.93
N ASP A 452 24.56 -19.52 -16.60
CA ASP A 452 24.12 -18.14 -16.38
C ASP A 452 23.42 -17.58 -17.63
N GLU A 453 23.91 -17.91 -18.82
CA GLU A 453 23.30 -17.51 -20.09
C GLU A 453 21.94 -18.19 -20.34
N GLU A 454 21.80 -19.46 -19.99
CA GLU A 454 20.53 -20.18 -20.11
C GLU A 454 19.47 -19.63 -19.15
N ARG A 455 19.85 -19.34 -17.90
CA ARG A 455 18.94 -18.68 -16.94
C ARG A 455 18.53 -17.30 -17.42
N ALA A 456 19.46 -16.51 -17.97
CA ALA A 456 19.14 -15.20 -18.55
C ALA A 456 18.13 -15.31 -19.71
N LEU A 457 18.16 -16.37 -20.52
CA LEU A 457 17.16 -16.61 -21.56
C LEU A 457 15.78 -16.92 -20.97
N VAL A 458 15.68 -17.73 -19.92
CA VAL A 458 14.42 -17.98 -19.21
C VAL A 458 13.85 -16.68 -18.65
N ILE A 459 14.68 -15.84 -18.02
CA ILE A 459 14.27 -14.53 -17.51
C ILE A 459 13.81 -13.62 -18.67
N THR A 460 14.53 -13.62 -19.80
CA THR A 460 14.12 -12.88 -21.01
C THR A 460 12.75 -13.32 -21.53
N PHE A 461 12.43 -14.61 -21.46
CA PHE A 461 11.10 -15.12 -21.79
C PHE A 461 10.03 -14.60 -20.81
N LEU A 462 10.26 -14.68 -19.51
CA LEU A 462 9.31 -14.17 -18.51
C LEU A 462 9.08 -12.67 -18.65
N GLU A 463 10.15 -11.90 -18.88
CA GLU A 463 10.07 -10.47 -19.16
C GLU A 463 9.28 -10.15 -20.44
N SER A 464 9.24 -11.08 -21.40
CA SER A 464 8.50 -10.90 -22.67
C SER A 464 6.99 -11.11 -22.52
N LEU A 465 6.49 -11.56 -21.36
CA LEU A 465 5.06 -11.76 -21.10
C LEU A 465 4.28 -10.44 -20.88
N GLY A 466 4.87 -9.32 -21.28
CA GLY A 466 4.27 -8.00 -21.35
C GLY A 466 4.74 -7.06 -20.25
N GLY A 467 4.56 -5.75 -20.47
CA GLY A 467 4.83 -4.74 -19.44
C GLY A 467 6.30 -4.35 -19.26
N ARG A 468 7.24 -4.94 -20.01
CA ARG A 468 8.69 -4.66 -19.88
C ARG A 468 9.06 -3.18 -20.03
N GLU A 469 8.44 -2.48 -20.99
CA GLU A 469 8.67 -1.04 -21.20
C GLU A 469 8.06 -0.15 -20.09
N GLN A 470 7.27 -0.74 -19.19
CA GLN A 470 6.55 -0.07 -18.11
C GLN A 470 7.12 -0.39 -16.73
N ILE A 471 8.29 -1.04 -16.66
CA ILE A 471 9.01 -1.27 -15.40
C ILE A 471 9.42 0.09 -14.81
N THR A 472 9.04 0.32 -13.56
CA THR A 472 9.37 1.53 -12.80
C THR A 472 10.23 1.18 -11.60
N ALA A 473 11.21 2.03 -11.30
CA ALA A 473 11.94 1.98 -10.02
C ALA A 473 11.08 2.49 -8.85
N GLY A 474 9.99 3.19 -9.15
CA GLY A 474 9.01 3.65 -8.19
C GLY A 474 7.61 3.77 -8.76
N LEU A 475 6.92 4.90 -8.57
CA LEU A 475 5.60 5.14 -9.15
C LEU A 475 5.64 6.06 -10.36
N LEU A 476 6.72 6.80 -10.58
CA LEU A 476 6.87 7.62 -11.77
C LEU A 476 7.04 6.73 -13.01
N PRO A 477 6.15 6.82 -14.01
CA PRO A 477 6.32 6.09 -15.26
C PRO A 477 7.65 6.45 -15.95
N PRO A 478 8.25 5.52 -16.72
CA PRO A 478 9.48 5.80 -17.45
C PRO A 478 9.29 6.96 -18.43
N GLY A 479 10.23 7.92 -18.40
CA GLY A 479 10.17 9.10 -19.26
C GLY A 479 9.17 10.19 -18.84
N SER A 480 8.62 10.11 -17.61
CA SER A 480 7.75 11.16 -17.06
C SER A 480 8.41 12.53 -17.11
N GLU A 481 7.77 13.49 -17.77
CA GLU A 481 8.26 14.86 -17.88
C GLU A 481 8.32 15.55 -16.52
N MET A 482 9.34 16.40 -16.33
CA MET A 482 9.45 17.23 -15.14
C MET A 482 8.46 18.42 -15.25
N PRO A 483 7.67 18.72 -14.20
CA PRO A 483 6.80 19.90 -14.19
C PRO A 483 7.57 21.20 -14.40
N ALA A 484 6.90 22.21 -14.94
CA ALA A 484 7.56 23.48 -15.24
C ALA A 484 7.92 24.26 -13.95
N PRO A 485 8.86 25.22 -14.01
CA PRO A 485 9.18 26.01 -12.84
C PRO A 485 7.97 26.76 -12.24
N GLY A 486 7.79 26.63 -10.93
CA GLY A 486 6.65 27.20 -10.20
C GLY A 486 5.35 26.39 -10.28
N GLU A 487 5.32 25.31 -11.07
CA GLU A 487 4.24 24.33 -11.01
C GLU A 487 4.46 23.36 -9.86
N LEU A 488 3.40 22.70 -9.45
CA LEU A 488 3.41 21.75 -8.34
C LEU A 488 4.29 20.53 -8.67
N GLY A 489 5.22 20.19 -7.78
CA GLY A 489 6.25 19.17 -8.04
C GLY A 489 7.38 19.62 -8.98
N GLY A 490 7.33 20.85 -9.48
CA GLY A 490 8.35 21.47 -10.31
C GLY A 490 9.37 22.27 -9.50
N PRO A 491 10.47 22.72 -10.14
CA PRO A 491 11.48 23.52 -9.47
C PRO A 491 10.98 24.94 -9.18
N LEU A 492 11.48 25.56 -8.12
CA LEU A 492 11.13 26.91 -7.66
C LEU A 492 11.39 27.99 -8.72
N ARG A 493 12.39 27.77 -9.56
CA ARG A 493 12.82 28.70 -10.62
C ARG A 493 13.37 27.91 -11.80
N PRO A 494 13.55 28.55 -12.96
CA PRO A 494 14.34 27.96 -14.04
C PRO A 494 15.73 27.52 -13.54
N LEU A 495 16.12 26.31 -13.94
CA LEU A 495 17.38 25.67 -13.59
C LEU A 495 18.33 25.73 -14.80
N ASP A 496 19.63 25.87 -14.53
CA ASP A 496 20.63 25.61 -15.58
C ASP A 496 20.77 24.11 -15.87
N GLU A 497 21.61 23.73 -16.83
CA GLU A 497 21.74 22.33 -17.25
C GLU A 497 22.25 21.40 -16.12
N THR A 498 23.14 21.91 -15.27
CA THR A 498 23.70 21.10 -14.16
C THR A 498 22.67 20.96 -13.05
N GLU A 499 22.02 22.06 -12.69
CA GLU A 499 20.94 22.08 -11.70
C GLU A 499 19.76 21.20 -12.15
N ARG A 500 19.41 21.23 -13.43
CA ARG A 500 18.33 20.41 -14.01
C ARG A 500 18.64 18.92 -13.89
N ALA A 501 19.87 18.52 -14.22
CA ALA A 501 20.29 17.13 -14.08
C ALA A 501 20.27 16.67 -12.61
N LEU A 502 20.69 17.54 -11.68
CA LEU A 502 20.67 17.25 -10.25
C LEU A 502 19.24 17.14 -9.70
N PHE A 503 18.35 18.05 -10.10
CA PHE A 503 16.93 18.01 -9.75
C PHE A 503 16.26 16.74 -10.27
N GLU A 504 16.53 16.36 -11.52
CA GLU A 504 15.97 15.15 -12.12
C GLU A 504 16.48 13.89 -11.43
N ALA A 505 17.77 13.81 -11.10
CA ALA A 505 18.34 12.72 -10.32
C ALA A 505 17.69 12.63 -8.93
N GLY A 506 17.57 13.75 -8.22
CA GLY A 506 16.91 13.81 -6.91
C GLY A 506 15.44 13.44 -6.97
N ARG A 507 14.71 13.88 -8.01
CA ARG A 507 13.30 13.52 -8.23
C ARG A 507 13.12 12.01 -8.41
N LEU A 508 14.00 11.38 -9.19
CA LEU A 508 13.96 9.93 -9.41
C LEU A 508 14.32 9.16 -8.14
N LEU A 509 15.30 9.63 -7.36
CA LEU A 509 15.65 9.04 -6.06
C LEU A 509 14.53 9.19 -5.03
N PHE A 510 13.83 10.33 -5.03
CA PHE A 510 12.70 10.58 -4.14
C PHE A 510 11.54 9.60 -4.39
N ASP A 511 11.34 9.26 -5.67
CA ASP A 511 10.36 8.27 -6.13
C ASP A 511 10.84 6.82 -6.00
N ARG A 512 12.14 6.54 -5.92
CA ARG A 512 12.68 5.16 -6.00
C ARG A 512 12.26 4.33 -4.77
N ASP A 513 11.65 3.17 -4.99
CA ASP A 513 11.51 2.15 -3.93
C ASP A 513 12.90 1.66 -3.52
N THR A 514 13.12 1.48 -2.23
CA THR A 514 14.33 0.84 -1.70
C THR A 514 14.00 -0.63 -1.42
N PRO A 515 14.54 -1.57 -2.21
CA PRO A 515 14.38 -3.00 -1.93
C PRO A 515 14.97 -3.40 -0.58
N LYS A 516 14.52 -4.54 -0.04
CA LYS A 516 15.14 -5.10 1.19
C LYS A 516 16.61 -5.45 0.96
N GLY A 517 16.97 -5.91 -0.24
CA GLY A 517 18.36 -6.19 -0.60
C GLY A 517 19.27 -4.95 -0.68
N ASP A 518 18.70 -3.75 -0.76
CA ASP A 518 19.41 -2.49 -0.98
C ASP A 518 19.54 -1.63 0.28
N GLY A 519 19.18 -2.17 1.46
CA GLY A 519 19.48 -1.50 2.73
C GLY A 519 18.31 -0.97 3.53
N LEU A 520 17.07 -1.36 3.24
CA LEU A 520 15.97 -1.06 4.17
C LEU A 520 16.38 -1.56 5.56
N GLY A 521 16.50 -0.62 6.50
CA GLY A 521 17.05 -0.91 7.81
C GLY A 521 16.18 -1.88 8.61
N PRO A 522 16.61 -2.27 9.83
CA PRO A 522 15.93 -3.29 10.63
C PRO A 522 14.45 -2.98 10.90
N GLY A 523 14.11 -1.69 11.00
CA GLY A 523 12.74 -1.17 11.02
C GLY A 523 12.60 0.08 10.15
N PHE A 524 11.43 0.25 9.54
CA PHE A 524 11.13 1.35 8.64
C PHE A 524 9.63 1.73 8.65
N ASN A 525 9.31 2.94 8.22
CA ASN A 525 7.93 3.44 8.03
C ASN A 525 7.51 3.47 6.56
N GLY A 526 8.47 3.77 5.68
CA GLY A 526 8.34 3.76 4.23
C GLY A 526 9.60 3.17 3.58
N ASP A 527 9.52 2.90 2.29
CA ASP A 527 10.61 2.40 1.45
C ASP A 527 11.05 3.41 0.38
N ALA A 528 10.38 4.55 0.29
CA ALA A 528 10.75 5.69 -0.53
C ALA A 528 10.32 6.99 0.18
N CYS A 529 10.91 8.13 -0.21
CA CYS A 529 10.47 9.43 0.29
C CYS A 529 9.01 9.70 -0.10
N ARG A 530 8.64 9.33 -1.33
CA ARG A 530 7.26 9.42 -1.82
C ARG A 530 6.27 8.51 -1.10
N SER A 531 6.71 7.52 -0.32
CA SER A 531 5.78 6.61 0.36
C SER A 531 4.97 7.35 1.44
N CYS A 532 5.50 8.50 1.90
CA CYS A 532 4.81 9.41 2.81
C CYS A 532 4.52 10.78 2.17
N HIS A 533 5.37 11.29 1.28
CA HIS A 533 5.25 12.65 0.73
C HIS A 533 4.79 12.70 -0.74
N PHE A 534 3.49 12.64 -1.00
CA PHE A 534 3.01 12.44 -2.38
C PHE A 534 1.69 13.11 -2.76
N GLU A 535 1.01 13.81 -1.85
CA GLU A 535 -0.29 14.41 -2.14
C GLU A 535 -0.23 15.94 -2.29
N PRO A 536 -0.67 16.51 -3.43
CA PRO A 536 -1.27 15.86 -4.62
C PRO A 536 -0.24 15.40 -5.68
N THR A 537 1.05 15.59 -5.42
CA THR A 537 2.16 15.05 -6.21
C THR A 537 3.36 14.80 -5.29
N ILE A 538 4.40 14.12 -5.79
CA ILE A 538 5.64 13.88 -5.03
C ILE A 538 6.19 15.16 -4.38
N GLY A 539 6.55 15.06 -3.10
CA GLY A 539 6.88 16.20 -2.24
C GLY A 539 5.68 16.79 -1.50
N GLY A 540 4.47 16.27 -1.73
CA GLY A 540 3.25 16.64 -1.06
C GLY A 540 3.10 16.13 0.37
N ALA A 541 1.94 16.36 0.96
CA ALA A 541 1.58 15.82 2.28
C ALA A 541 1.27 14.31 2.17
N GLY A 542 1.21 13.64 3.32
CA GLY A 542 0.71 12.26 3.42
C GLY A 542 -0.68 12.19 4.06
N PRO A 543 -1.53 11.23 3.66
CA PRO A 543 -2.79 10.92 4.35
C PRO A 543 -2.54 10.30 5.74
N ILE A 544 -3.58 10.18 6.57
CA ILE A 544 -3.47 9.64 7.95
C ILE A 544 -2.95 8.20 8.04
N ASP A 545 -2.98 7.42 6.96
CA ASP A 545 -2.46 6.04 6.90
C ASP A 545 -0.95 5.95 6.62
N VAL A 546 -0.24 7.08 6.63
CA VAL A 546 1.23 7.15 6.61
C VAL A 546 1.80 7.99 7.74
N ASP A 547 0.97 8.34 8.73
CA ASP A 547 1.43 9.05 9.92
C ASP A 547 2.41 8.20 10.72
N VAL A 548 3.47 8.84 11.20
CA VAL A 548 4.53 8.16 11.95
C VAL A 548 4.24 8.22 13.43
N SER A 549 4.57 7.15 14.15
CA SER A 549 4.37 7.09 15.60
C SER A 549 5.66 7.39 16.33
N ARG A 550 5.57 8.31 17.29
CA ARG A 550 6.62 8.59 18.25
C ARG A 550 6.27 7.96 19.59
N GLN A 551 7.25 7.53 20.36
CA GLN A 551 7.10 6.86 21.66
C GLN A 551 8.05 7.41 22.72
N GLY A 552 7.67 7.27 23.98
CA GLY A 552 8.58 7.45 25.11
C GLY A 552 7.91 7.28 26.46
N ARG A 553 8.62 7.68 27.52
CA ARG A 553 8.17 7.55 28.90
C ARG A 553 7.99 8.90 29.57
N ILE A 554 6.83 9.15 30.16
CA ILE A 554 6.57 10.28 31.06
C ILE A 554 6.37 9.75 32.47
N GLU A 555 7.20 10.22 33.41
CA GLU A 555 7.07 9.93 34.85
C GLU A 555 7.30 11.21 35.64
N ASP A 556 6.38 11.55 36.54
CA ASP A 556 6.40 12.80 37.32
C ASP A 556 6.58 14.06 36.45
N GLY A 557 6.00 14.05 35.24
CA GLY A 557 6.10 15.16 34.27
C GLY A 557 7.43 15.25 33.52
N VAL A 558 8.33 14.29 33.71
CA VAL A 558 9.62 14.23 33.01
C VAL A 558 9.55 13.20 31.89
N PHE A 559 9.80 13.67 30.66
CA PHE A 559 9.94 12.80 29.50
C PHE A 559 11.32 12.15 29.42
N THR A 560 11.37 10.89 29.04
CA THR A 560 12.59 10.14 28.70
C THR A 560 12.36 9.37 27.41
N ALA A 561 13.23 9.59 26.42
CA ALA A 561 13.22 8.82 25.18
C ALA A 561 13.76 7.38 25.41
N PRO A 562 13.26 6.38 24.68
CA PRO A 562 13.87 5.05 24.63
C PRO A 562 15.32 5.10 24.13
N GLU A 563 16.08 4.03 24.38
CA GLU A 563 17.49 3.93 23.93
C GLU A 563 17.60 4.02 22.40
N GLY A 564 16.66 3.41 21.66
CA GLY A 564 16.55 3.50 20.20
C GLY A 564 15.95 4.80 19.68
N GLY A 565 15.76 5.80 20.54
CA GLY A 565 15.09 7.06 20.20
C GLY A 565 13.57 6.94 20.22
N THR A 566 12.91 8.03 19.82
CA THR A 566 11.44 8.14 19.91
C THR A 566 10.71 7.50 18.74
N MET A 567 11.38 7.02 17.69
CA MET A 567 10.68 6.45 16.54
C MET A 567 10.07 5.08 16.90
N ALA A 568 8.82 4.87 16.52
CA ALA A 568 8.16 3.56 16.57
C ALA A 568 7.81 3.13 15.14
N HIS A 569 8.70 2.35 14.53
CA HIS A 569 8.54 1.92 13.13
C HIS A 569 7.29 1.07 12.90
N ARG A 570 6.76 1.15 11.67
CA ARG A 570 5.59 0.38 11.23
C ARG A 570 5.95 -1.03 10.81
N PHE A 571 7.09 -1.22 10.16
CA PHE A 571 7.50 -2.48 9.55
C PHE A 571 8.87 -2.95 10.04
N LEU A 572 9.07 -4.26 9.98
CA LEU A 572 10.36 -4.92 10.14
C LEU A 572 10.80 -5.47 8.79
N ARG A 573 12.10 -5.35 8.48
CA ARG A 573 12.69 -5.98 7.30
C ARG A 573 12.43 -7.49 7.24
N SER A 574 12.51 -8.15 8.38
CA SER A 574 12.31 -9.60 8.52
C SER A 574 10.90 -10.07 8.15
N GLY A 575 9.91 -9.18 8.06
CA GLY A 575 8.52 -9.50 7.77
C GLY A 575 7.78 -10.24 8.88
N HIS A 576 8.40 -10.42 10.06
CA HIS A 576 7.80 -11.14 11.18
C HIS A 576 7.12 -10.18 12.15
N GLY A 577 5.82 -9.94 11.93
CA GLY A 577 5.01 -9.13 12.82
C GLY A 577 5.33 -7.64 12.76
N ARG A 578 4.72 -6.89 13.69
CA ARG A 578 4.89 -5.44 13.81
C ARG A 578 5.99 -5.14 14.83
N PRO A 579 6.90 -4.17 14.63
CA PRO A 579 7.89 -3.84 15.66
C PRO A 579 7.19 -3.47 16.98
N PRO A 580 7.40 -4.13 18.14
CA PRO A 580 6.70 -3.72 19.35
C PRO A 580 7.13 -2.32 19.79
N PHE A 581 6.28 -1.61 20.52
CA PHE A 581 6.74 -0.43 21.26
C PHE A 581 7.80 -0.82 22.28
N ASP A 582 8.70 0.11 22.60
CA ASP A 582 9.64 -0.06 23.70
C ASP A 582 8.85 -0.29 25.00
N PRO A 583 9.17 -1.35 25.78
CA PRO A 583 8.39 -1.73 26.95
C PRO A 583 8.43 -0.70 28.09
N THR A 584 9.30 0.30 28.02
CA THR A 584 9.36 1.41 28.97
C THR A 584 8.46 2.58 28.58
N SER A 585 7.97 2.61 27.33
CA SER A 585 7.10 3.66 26.83
C SER A 585 5.71 3.59 27.46
N ASN A 586 5.17 4.76 27.81
CA ASN A 586 3.80 4.94 28.29
C ASN A 586 3.08 6.13 27.64
N VAL A 587 3.74 6.82 26.71
CA VAL A 587 3.15 7.83 25.82
C VAL A 587 3.50 7.49 24.38
N VAL A 588 2.52 7.63 23.49
CA VAL A 588 2.66 7.50 22.04
C VAL A 588 2.01 8.72 21.43
N GLU A 589 2.62 9.27 20.39
CA GLU A 589 2.09 10.45 19.69
C GLU A 589 2.22 10.24 18.17
N ALA A 590 1.13 10.45 17.45
CA ALA A 590 1.13 10.44 15.99
C ALA A 590 1.75 11.74 15.44
N ARG A 591 2.40 11.63 14.27
CA ARG A 591 2.95 12.75 13.52
C ARG A 591 2.51 12.68 12.06
N GLN A 592 1.69 13.63 11.67
CA GLN A 592 1.23 13.86 10.31
C GLN A 592 2.41 14.14 9.39
N THR A 593 2.38 13.61 8.17
CA THR A 593 3.43 13.84 7.17
C THR A 593 3.25 15.18 6.44
N PRO A 594 4.06 16.23 6.73
CA PRO A 594 3.85 17.55 6.16
C PRO A 594 4.29 17.60 4.67
N PRO A 595 3.79 18.55 3.88
CA PRO A 595 4.32 18.82 2.55
C PRO A 595 5.74 19.41 2.62
N LEU A 596 6.56 19.10 1.61
CA LEU A 596 7.97 19.54 1.49
C LEU A 596 8.14 20.75 0.55
N PHE A 597 7.04 21.27 0.01
CA PHE A 597 7.07 22.39 -0.93
C PHE A 597 7.62 23.68 -0.28
N GLY A 598 8.54 24.35 -0.97
CA GLY A 598 9.10 25.63 -0.53
C GLY A 598 10.18 25.55 0.55
N MET A 599 10.69 24.37 0.89
CA MET A 599 11.72 24.21 1.94
C MET A 599 12.95 25.10 1.71
N GLY A 600 13.44 25.24 0.48
CA GLY A 600 14.59 26.11 0.19
C GLY A 600 14.31 27.60 0.41
N LEU A 601 13.05 28.05 0.22
CA LEU A 601 12.66 29.42 0.58
C LEU A 601 12.67 29.61 2.09
N MET A 602 12.18 28.63 2.86
CA MET A 602 12.21 28.68 4.32
C MET A 602 13.65 28.70 4.85
N GLU A 603 14.54 27.90 4.27
CA GLU A 603 15.96 27.87 4.64
C GLU A 603 16.68 29.19 4.32
N ALA A 604 16.29 29.86 3.22
CA ALA A 604 16.86 31.14 2.80
C ALA A 604 16.48 32.34 3.70
N ILE A 605 15.48 32.19 4.58
CA ILE A 605 15.09 33.24 5.53
C ILE A 605 16.22 33.43 6.56
N PRO A 606 16.75 34.65 6.73
CA PRO A 606 17.83 34.89 7.69
C PRO A 606 17.43 34.55 9.13
N VAL A 607 18.39 34.05 9.92
CA VAL A 607 18.16 33.72 11.34
C VAL A 607 17.69 34.96 12.11
N GLU A 608 18.28 36.12 11.82
CA GLU A 608 17.91 37.39 12.43
C GLU A 608 16.46 37.82 12.13
N THR A 609 15.91 37.46 10.97
CA THR A 609 14.51 37.74 10.64
C THR A 609 13.57 36.95 11.55
N ILE A 610 13.86 35.67 11.78
CA ILE A 610 13.06 34.79 12.66
C ILE A 610 13.23 35.22 14.12
N MET A 611 14.47 35.44 14.56
CA MET A 611 14.78 35.85 15.94
C MET A 611 14.18 37.21 16.32
N ALA A 612 13.96 38.10 15.34
CA ALA A 612 13.34 39.41 15.58
C ALA A 612 11.83 39.31 15.90
N LEU A 613 11.19 38.18 15.59
CA LEU A 613 9.78 37.93 15.90
C LEU A 613 9.58 37.21 17.23
N ALA A 614 10.64 36.65 17.82
CA ALA A 614 10.54 35.92 19.08
C ALA A 614 10.22 36.86 20.25
N ASP A 615 9.15 36.55 20.99
CA ASP A 615 8.73 37.24 22.20
C ASP A 615 8.40 36.24 23.33
N PRO A 616 9.40 35.49 23.84
CA PRO A 616 9.18 34.43 24.82
C PRO A 616 8.64 34.92 26.18
N GLU A 617 8.61 36.23 26.43
CA GLU A 617 8.19 36.82 27.70
C GLU A 617 6.88 37.62 27.56
N ASP A 618 6.20 37.53 26.41
CA ASP A 618 4.96 38.27 26.08
C ASP A 618 5.11 39.76 26.44
N ALA A 619 6.17 40.39 25.91
CA ALA A 619 6.58 41.73 26.30
C ALA A 619 5.57 42.81 25.87
N ASP A 620 4.78 42.55 24.83
CA ASP A 620 3.69 43.43 24.39
C ASP A 620 2.31 43.12 25.00
N ALA A 621 2.20 42.01 25.75
CA ALA A 621 1.03 41.56 26.48
C ALA A 621 -0.17 41.27 25.56
N ASP A 622 0.07 40.76 24.36
CA ASP A 622 -0.96 40.27 23.44
C ASP A 622 -1.37 38.81 23.74
N GLY A 623 -0.62 38.12 24.60
CA GLY A 623 -0.87 36.75 25.04
C GLY A 623 -0.21 35.67 24.18
N ILE A 624 0.62 36.06 23.21
CA ILE A 624 1.39 35.18 22.33
C ILE A 624 2.86 35.24 22.78
N SER A 625 3.51 34.08 22.91
CA SER A 625 4.85 33.96 23.50
C SER A 625 5.82 33.20 22.60
N GLY A 626 5.69 33.39 21.29
CA GLY A 626 6.45 32.68 20.28
C GLY A 626 7.96 32.71 20.53
N ARG A 627 8.62 31.56 20.46
CA ARG A 627 10.07 31.46 20.68
C ARG A 627 10.79 30.62 19.64
N ALA A 628 12.03 30.99 19.35
CA ALA A 628 12.89 30.22 18.46
C ALA A 628 13.39 28.95 19.14
N HIS A 629 13.40 27.81 18.43
CA HIS A 629 14.06 26.60 18.89
C HIS A 629 15.54 26.62 18.48
N VAL A 630 16.44 26.70 19.45
CA VAL A 630 17.89 26.68 19.22
C VAL A 630 18.45 25.34 19.68
N LEU A 631 19.04 24.59 18.76
CA LEU A 631 19.58 23.26 19.00
C LEU A 631 20.81 23.30 19.92
N PRO A 632 21.21 22.17 20.54
CA PRO A 632 22.35 22.13 21.46
C PRO A 632 23.69 22.62 20.88
N ASP A 633 23.86 22.57 19.55
CA ASP A 633 25.04 23.06 18.85
C ASP A 633 24.97 24.56 18.49
N GLY A 634 23.86 25.22 18.81
CA GLY A 634 23.62 26.66 18.60
C GLY A 634 22.97 27.00 17.26
N ARG A 635 22.66 26.03 16.39
CA ARG A 635 21.91 26.29 15.15
C ARG A 635 20.42 26.50 15.44
N LEU A 636 19.79 27.38 14.66
CA LEU A 636 18.34 27.57 14.67
C LEU A 636 17.68 26.38 13.99
N GLY A 637 16.72 25.75 14.65
CA GLY A 637 15.86 24.75 14.04
C GLY A 637 14.76 25.37 13.17
N ARG A 638 14.44 24.70 12.07
CA ARG A 638 13.54 25.22 11.02
C ARG A 638 12.49 24.22 10.55
N PHE A 639 12.87 22.94 10.50
CA PHE A 639 12.06 21.87 9.94
C PHE A 639 11.61 20.88 11.03
N GLY A 640 10.62 20.07 10.67
CA GLY A 640 9.89 19.24 11.63
C GLY A 640 8.79 20.02 12.37
N TRP A 641 7.96 19.28 13.08
CA TRP A 641 6.82 19.84 13.82
C TRP A 641 7.21 20.65 15.06
N LYS A 642 8.38 20.39 15.65
CA LYS A 642 8.92 21.16 16.78
C LYS A 642 10.21 21.90 16.41
N ALA A 643 10.43 22.16 15.12
CA ALA A 643 11.62 22.87 14.65
C ALA A 643 12.93 22.22 15.13
N ASP A 644 13.08 20.91 15.01
CA ASP A 644 14.22 20.16 15.56
C ASP A 644 15.39 20.02 14.57
N ILE A 645 15.17 20.43 13.32
CA ILE A 645 16.10 20.18 12.21
C ILE A 645 16.49 21.51 11.56
N PRO A 646 17.79 21.83 11.42
CA PRO A 646 18.24 23.18 11.09
C PRO A 646 18.36 23.49 9.59
N SER A 647 18.46 22.47 8.72
CA SER A 647 18.65 22.64 7.27
C SER A 647 17.99 21.51 6.48
N SER A 648 17.75 21.71 5.18
CA SER A 648 17.20 20.69 4.28
C SER A 648 18.12 19.47 4.14
N ALA A 649 19.45 19.67 4.21
CA ALA A 649 20.44 18.59 4.21
C ALA A 649 20.34 17.72 5.47
N GLU A 650 20.19 18.32 6.65
CA GLU A 650 20.01 17.56 7.90
C GLU A 650 18.64 16.86 7.92
N PHE A 651 17.60 17.48 7.35
CA PHE A 651 16.28 16.86 7.20
C PHE A 651 16.33 15.61 6.34
N THR A 652 17.00 15.69 5.19
CA THR A 652 17.18 14.54 4.28
C THR A 652 17.89 13.40 5.01
N ARG A 653 18.94 13.71 5.77
CA ARG A 653 19.72 12.71 6.52
C ARG A 653 18.93 12.10 7.68
N ASP A 654 18.19 12.92 8.42
CA ASP A 654 17.32 12.44 9.50
C ASP A 654 16.24 11.50 8.95
N ALA A 655 15.52 11.91 7.90
CA ALA A 655 14.47 11.11 7.29
C ALA A 655 15.01 9.79 6.71
N MET A 656 16.13 9.80 5.99
CA MET A 656 16.69 8.57 5.42
C MET A 656 17.07 7.55 6.50
N SER A 657 17.66 7.98 7.60
CA SER A 657 18.05 7.05 8.67
C SER A 657 16.92 6.69 9.62
N MET A 658 16.06 7.63 9.99
CA MET A 658 15.02 7.38 11.00
C MET A 658 13.74 6.81 10.40
N GLU A 659 13.42 7.11 9.14
CA GLU A 659 12.15 6.68 8.51
C GLU A 659 12.34 5.49 7.55
N LEU A 660 13.42 5.48 6.76
CA LEU A 660 13.74 4.36 5.83
C LEU A 660 14.71 3.35 6.44
N GLY A 661 15.45 3.75 7.48
CA GLY A 661 16.45 2.89 8.13
C GLY A 661 17.81 2.88 7.45
N LEU A 662 18.09 3.76 6.48
CA LEU A 662 19.34 3.76 5.71
C LEU A 662 20.52 4.36 6.48
N THR A 663 21.70 3.79 6.31
CA THR A 663 22.97 4.31 6.79
C THR A 663 23.65 5.19 5.76
N LEU A 664 24.30 6.26 6.27
CA LEU A 664 24.72 7.42 5.50
C LEU A 664 26.21 7.72 5.75
N PRO A 665 26.96 8.14 4.71
CA PRO A 665 28.34 8.57 4.86
C PRO A 665 28.41 9.86 5.70
N PRO A 666 29.52 10.07 6.45
CA PRO A 666 29.74 11.32 7.16
C PRO A 666 29.96 12.48 6.17
N GLN A 667 29.38 13.64 6.48
CA GLN A 667 29.54 14.88 5.71
C GLN A 667 29.93 16.02 6.65
N GLU A 668 30.93 16.83 6.26
CA GLU A 668 31.44 17.92 7.10
C GLU A 668 30.35 18.95 7.39
N GLY A 669 30.17 19.28 8.68
CA GLY A 669 29.17 20.26 9.13
C GLY A 669 27.75 19.73 9.27
N LEU A 670 27.51 18.46 8.95
CA LEU A 670 26.25 17.76 9.20
C LEU A 670 26.38 16.81 10.39
N THR A 671 25.28 16.64 11.12
CA THR A 671 25.25 15.97 12.43
C THR A 671 24.22 14.86 12.52
N PHE A 672 23.28 14.79 11.57
CA PHE A 672 22.27 13.75 11.49
C PHE A 672 22.72 12.59 10.58
N GLY A 673 22.02 11.46 10.72
CA GLY A 673 22.26 10.23 9.96
C GLY A 673 22.97 9.14 10.78
N LEU A 674 22.49 7.91 10.63
CA LEU A 674 23.14 6.72 11.15
C LEU A 674 24.28 6.32 10.21
N ALA A 675 25.42 5.92 10.76
CA ALA A 675 26.60 5.56 9.96
C ALA A 675 26.75 4.04 9.76
N THR A 676 26.06 3.25 10.58
CA THR A 676 26.09 1.78 10.61
C THR A 676 24.80 1.26 11.22
N ASP A 677 24.33 0.10 10.79
CA ASP A 677 23.26 -0.65 11.45
C ASP A 677 23.55 -2.17 11.52
N ASP A 678 22.51 -2.99 11.65
CA ASP A 678 22.60 -4.46 11.74
C ASP A 678 21.54 -5.11 10.85
N ASP A 679 21.58 -4.78 9.55
CA ASP A 679 20.62 -5.28 8.55
C ASP A 679 21.22 -6.28 7.54
N GLU A 680 22.51 -6.62 7.69
CA GLU A 680 23.32 -7.50 6.81
C GLU A 680 23.69 -6.92 5.43
N VAL A 681 23.32 -5.67 5.13
CA VAL A 681 23.72 -4.92 3.93
C VAL A 681 24.99 -4.10 4.24
N PRO A 682 25.92 -3.93 3.28
CA PRO A 682 27.16 -3.18 3.58
C PRO A 682 26.95 -1.66 3.74
N ASP A 683 27.31 -1.15 4.92
CA ASP A 683 27.30 0.31 5.18
C ASP A 683 28.39 1.10 4.42
N PRO A 684 28.12 2.36 4.00
CA PRO A 684 26.81 2.99 3.97
C PRO A 684 26.01 2.61 2.70
N GLU A 685 24.68 2.52 2.80
CA GLU A 685 23.84 2.16 1.66
C GLU A 685 23.54 3.34 0.74
N ALA A 686 23.54 4.57 1.27
CA ALA A 686 23.41 5.79 0.48
C ALA A 686 24.76 6.42 0.15
N THR A 687 24.88 7.02 -1.03
CA THR A 687 26.07 7.80 -1.43
C THR A 687 25.93 9.29 -1.11
N VAL A 688 27.05 10.02 -1.04
CA VAL A 688 27.04 11.49 -0.88
C VAL A 688 26.33 12.14 -2.08
N GLU A 689 26.56 11.63 -3.29
CA GLU A 689 25.96 12.13 -4.52
C GLU A 689 24.43 11.97 -4.52
N GLU A 690 23.91 10.84 -4.03
CA GLU A 690 22.46 10.65 -3.86
C GLU A 690 21.88 11.61 -2.82
N LEU A 691 22.57 11.80 -1.70
CA LEU A 691 22.16 12.75 -0.65
C LEU A 691 22.11 14.20 -1.16
N GLU A 692 23.12 14.61 -1.93
CA GLU A 692 23.17 15.94 -2.55
C GLU A 692 22.05 16.14 -3.58
N ALA A 693 21.77 15.12 -4.39
CA ALA A 693 20.68 15.16 -5.37
C ALA A 693 19.30 15.25 -4.71
N LEU A 694 19.03 14.40 -3.71
CA LEU A 694 17.79 14.43 -2.92
C LEU A 694 17.60 15.77 -2.22
N THR A 695 18.63 16.24 -1.51
CA THR A 695 18.61 17.54 -0.83
C THR A 695 18.32 18.67 -1.81
N PHE A 696 18.97 18.66 -2.98
CA PHE A 696 18.76 19.68 -4.01
C PHE A 696 17.34 19.65 -4.55
N PHE A 697 16.79 18.47 -4.86
CA PHE A 697 15.41 18.33 -5.30
C PHE A 697 14.43 18.92 -4.27
N MET A 698 14.54 18.51 -3.01
CA MET A 698 13.67 18.99 -1.92
C MET A 698 13.80 20.50 -1.70
N ALA A 699 15.03 21.02 -1.65
CA ALA A 699 15.27 22.46 -1.49
C ALA A 699 14.71 23.28 -2.67
N MET A 700 14.70 22.70 -3.88
CA MET A 700 14.20 23.36 -5.08
C MET A 700 12.71 23.13 -5.34
N LEU A 701 11.98 22.32 -4.56
CA LEU A 701 10.53 22.15 -4.76
C LEU A 701 9.79 23.49 -4.59
N ALA A 702 9.06 23.92 -5.61
CA ALA A 702 8.29 25.16 -5.57
C ALA A 702 7.14 25.08 -4.55
N PRO A 703 6.87 26.14 -3.76
CA PRO A 703 5.62 26.24 -3.01
C PRO A 703 4.43 26.29 -4.00
N PRO A 704 3.27 25.73 -3.65
CA PRO A 704 2.08 25.83 -4.49
C PRO A 704 1.70 27.30 -4.71
N ALA A 705 1.38 27.66 -5.96
CA ALA A 705 0.91 29.00 -6.25
C ALA A 705 -0.50 29.20 -5.70
N ARG A 706 -0.73 30.31 -4.99
CA ARG A 706 -2.05 30.74 -4.51
C ARG A 706 -3.06 30.77 -5.67
N GLN A 707 -4.16 30.05 -5.54
CA GLN A 707 -5.21 29.94 -6.55
C GLN A 707 -6.43 30.78 -6.17
N ARG A 708 -6.63 31.88 -6.89
CA ARG A 708 -7.69 32.87 -6.65
C ARG A 708 -8.94 32.51 -7.48
N ARG A 709 -10.10 32.37 -6.84
CA ARG A 709 -11.42 32.13 -7.47
C ARG A 709 -12.38 33.30 -7.29
N ASP A 710 -12.40 33.91 -6.11
CA ASP A 710 -13.18 35.13 -5.79
C ASP A 710 -12.26 36.16 -5.15
N MET A 711 -11.60 36.95 -5.99
CA MET A 711 -10.57 37.88 -5.54
C MET A 711 -11.08 38.89 -4.50
N ALA A 712 -12.33 39.33 -4.61
CA ALA A 712 -12.88 40.33 -3.69
C ALA A 712 -13.11 39.73 -2.30
N ALA A 713 -13.68 38.52 -2.22
CA ALA A 713 -13.85 37.81 -0.96
C ALA A 713 -12.50 37.42 -0.35
N GLU A 714 -11.55 36.99 -1.17
CA GLU A 714 -10.20 36.60 -0.74
C GLU A 714 -9.37 37.78 -0.23
N ASP A 715 -9.44 38.95 -0.86
CA ASP A 715 -8.75 40.17 -0.39
C ASP A 715 -9.38 40.67 0.93
N ALA A 716 -10.71 40.62 1.05
CA ALA A 716 -11.38 40.94 2.31
C ALA A 716 -11.02 39.94 3.42
N GLY A 717 -10.94 38.65 3.08
CA GLY A 717 -10.51 37.58 3.98
C GLY A 717 -9.08 37.73 4.47
N GLU A 718 -8.16 38.18 3.61
CA GLU A 718 -6.76 38.43 3.98
C GLU A 718 -6.64 39.61 4.95
N VAL A 719 -7.45 40.66 4.79
CA VAL A 719 -7.54 41.74 5.77
C VAL A 719 -8.09 41.22 7.10
N LEU A 720 -9.18 40.45 7.07
CA LEU A 720 -9.77 39.84 8.26
C LEU A 720 -8.80 38.90 8.98
N PHE A 721 -7.96 38.16 8.24
CA PHE A 721 -6.93 37.30 8.81
C PHE A 721 -5.95 38.09 9.71
N GLY A 722 -5.57 39.30 9.30
CA GLY A 722 -4.79 40.21 10.13
C GLY A 722 -5.60 40.79 11.29
N GLU A 723 -6.84 41.22 11.06
CA GLU A 723 -7.70 41.84 12.10
C GLU A 723 -8.10 40.87 13.21
N VAL A 724 -8.27 39.58 12.90
CA VAL A 724 -8.55 38.51 13.86
C VAL A 724 -7.33 38.18 14.72
N GLY A 725 -6.11 38.47 14.23
CA GLY A 725 -4.85 38.17 14.91
C GLY A 725 -4.13 36.92 14.41
N CYS A 726 -4.62 36.25 13.36
CA CYS A 726 -3.96 35.05 12.81
C CYS A 726 -2.52 35.36 12.34
N ALA A 727 -2.31 36.57 11.79
CA ALA A 727 -1.02 37.02 11.28
C ALA A 727 0.05 37.25 12.36
N SER A 728 -0.29 37.20 13.66
CA SER A 728 0.68 37.32 14.75
C SER A 728 1.64 36.12 14.81
N CYS A 729 1.17 34.92 14.44
CA CYS A 729 2.00 33.70 14.34
C CYS A 729 2.17 33.27 12.87
N HIS A 730 1.12 33.43 12.05
CA HIS A 730 1.14 33.07 10.64
C HIS A 730 1.55 34.25 9.75
N ALA A 731 2.81 34.65 9.87
CA ALA A 731 3.35 35.87 9.25
C ALA A 731 3.99 35.66 7.86
N THR A 732 4.02 36.71 7.05
CA THR A 732 4.88 36.78 5.86
C THR A 732 6.28 37.24 6.26
N LEU A 733 7.32 36.56 5.79
CA LEU A 733 8.72 36.85 6.15
C LEU A 733 9.50 37.45 4.98
N GLU A 734 10.71 37.93 5.24
CA GLU A 734 11.63 38.43 4.21
C GLU A 734 12.89 37.58 4.12
N ALA A 735 13.29 37.26 2.88
CA ALA A 735 14.58 36.65 2.58
C ALA A 735 15.72 37.69 2.70
N ALA A 736 16.97 37.22 2.66
CA ALA A 736 18.16 38.07 2.81
C ALA A 736 18.26 39.22 1.79
N ASP A 737 17.67 39.05 0.59
CA ASP A 737 17.66 40.05 -0.48
C ASP A 737 16.45 41.01 -0.43
N GLY A 738 15.62 40.90 0.61
CA GLY A 738 14.39 41.68 0.80
C GLY A 738 13.19 41.13 0.02
N THR A 739 13.30 39.96 -0.60
CA THR A 739 12.15 39.30 -1.24
C THR A 739 11.18 38.82 -0.17
N THR A 740 9.91 39.19 -0.31
CA THR A 740 8.83 38.66 0.54
C THR A 740 8.63 37.18 0.29
N VAL A 741 8.63 36.40 1.37
CA VAL A 741 8.30 34.97 1.41
C VAL A 741 6.92 34.84 2.06
N PRO A 742 5.84 34.63 1.26
CA PRO A 742 4.47 34.54 1.77
C PRO A 742 4.20 33.15 2.36
N LEU A 743 5.00 32.78 3.36
CA LEU A 743 4.96 31.52 4.08
C LEU A 743 3.74 31.41 4.99
N TYR A 744 3.32 32.53 5.58
CA TYR A 744 2.32 32.59 6.64
C TYR A 744 2.71 31.68 7.83
N SER A 745 3.96 31.81 8.26
CA SER A 745 4.52 31.20 9.46
C SER A 745 5.75 32.00 9.85
N ASP A 746 5.89 32.24 11.15
CA ASP A 746 7.08 32.86 11.76
C ASP A 746 8.20 31.86 12.08
N ILE A 747 7.95 30.55 11.89
CA ILE A 747 8.89 29.43 12.16
C ILE A 747 9.19 29.29 13.67
N LEU A 748 8.44 29.98 14.54
CA LEU A 748 8.58 29.91 15.99
C LEU A 748 7.75 28.78 16.57
N LEU A 749 8.14 28.35 17.77
CA LEU A 749 7.36 27.47 18.63
C LEU A 749 6.30 28.27 19.37
N HIS A 750 5.07 27.75 19.38
CA HIS A 750 3.94 28.30 20.12
C HIS A 750 3.21 27.20 20.89
N ASP A 751 2.78 27.50 22.12
CA ASP A 751 1.81 26.68 22.83
C ASP A 751 0.43 26.83 22.21
N VAL A 752 0.02 25.85 21.41
CA VAL A 752 -1.27 25.83 20.70
C VAL A 752 -2.19 24.69 21.16
N GLN A 753 -1.80 23.96 22.21
CA GLN A 753 -2.55 22.82 22.75
C GLN A 753 -3.31 23.18 24.04
N GLU A 754 -4.29 22.36 24.40
CA GLU A 754 -5.02 22.50 25.66
C GLU A 754 -4.12 22.27 26.89
N GLU A 755 -4.50 22.86 28.02
CA GLU A 755 -3.82 22.60 29.29
C GLU A 755 -3.94 21.12 29.67
N GLY A 756 -2.80 20.50 29.97
CA GLY A 756 -2.75 19.07 30.29
C GLY A 756 -2.57 18.14 29.09
N TYR A 757 -2.39 18.66 27.87
CA TYR A 757 -2.00 17.83 26.72
C TYR A 757 -0.71 17.03 27.01
N GLU A 758 -0.85 15.71 27.02
CA GLU A 758 0.25 14.77 27.13
C GLU A 758 0.75 14.43 25.71
N GLY A 759 2.04 14.62 25.49
CA GLY A 759 2.67 14.40 24.18
C GLY A 759 4.18 14.22 24.35
N ILE A 760 4.91 14.28 23.25
CA ILE A 760 6.36 14.02 23.27
C ILE A 760 7.11 15.35 23.20
N VAL A 761 8.05 15.59 24.13
CA VAL A 761 8.95 16.74 24.07
C VAL A 761 10.05 16.52 23.05
N SER A 762 10.63 17.60 22.55
CA SER A 762 11.86 17.53 21.74
C SER A 762 12.83 18.63 22.15
N GLY A 763 14.02 18.26 22.60
CA GLY A 763 14.97 19.23 23.14
C GLY A 763 14.38 20.02 24.30
N ASP A 764 14.27 21.34 24.12
CA ASP A 764 13.62 22.24 25.08
C ASP A 764 12.16 22.58 24.72
N ALA A 765 11.63 22.10 23.59
CA ALA A 765 10.24 22.25 23.20
C ALA A 765 9.35 21.36 24.08
N SER A 766 8.40 21.97 24.77
CA SER A 766 7.43 21.28 25.62
C SER A 766 6.47 20.42 24.79
N THR A 767 5.62 19.62 25.47
CA THR A 767 4.63 18.77 24.79
C THR A 767 3.63 19.59 23.97
N ARG A 768 3.34 20.83 24.41
CA ARG A 768 2.32 21.71 23.84
C ARG A 768 2.83 22.66 22.77
N GLU A 769 4.14 22.79 22.63
CA GLU A 769 4.76 23.73 21.70
C GLU A 769 4.95 23.10 20.31
N PHE A 770 4.45 23.75 19.28
CA PHE A 770 4.63 23.33 17.89
C PHE A 770 5.05 24.52 17.04
N ARG A 771 5.82 24.23 15.99
CA ARG A 771 6.23 25.21 15.00
C ARG A 771 5.02 25.60 14.16
N THR A 772 4.79 26.89 13.94
CA THR A 772 3.79 27.34 12.94
C THR A 772 4.12 26.74 11.57
N THR A 773 3.19 26.07 10.92
CA THR A 773 3.44 25.48 9.59
C THR A 773 3.25 26.51 8.48
N PRO A 774 3.96 26.38 7.33
CA PRO A 774 3.59 27.07 6.10
C PRO A 774 2.09 26.93 5.82
N LEU A 775 1.41 28.02 5.42
CA LEU A 775 0.03 27.93 4.93
C LEU A 775 -0.08 27.94 3.40
N TRP A 776 1.03 28.07 2.65
CA TRP A 776 0.96 27.83 1.21
C TRP A 776 0.52 26.38 0.93
N GLY A 777 -0.38 26.17 -0.02
CA GLY A 777 -0.92 24.85 -0.33
C GLY A 777 -1.97 24.34 0.66
N LEU A 778 -2.37 25.11 1.68
CA LEU A 778 -3.27 24.68 2.77
C LEU A 778 -4.50 23.93 2.27
N ARG A 779 -5.10 24.37 1.16
CA ARG A 779 -6.31 23.76 0.60
C ARG A 779 -6.15 22.29 0.15
N ASP A 780 -4.93 21.84 -0.16
CA ASP A 780 -4.63 20.54 -0.78
C ASP A 780 -3.74 19.65 0.14
N THR A 781 -3.51 20.04 1.40
CA THR A 781 -2.56 19.36 2.31
C THR A 781 -3.22 18.84 3.58
N GLY A 782 -4.53 18.65 3.57
CA GLY A 782 -5.23 17.96 4.65
C GLY A 782 -4.75 16.50 4.76
N PRO A 783 -4.93 15.84 5.92
CA PRO A 783 -5.50 16.37 7.16
C PRO A 783 -4.58 17.41 7.83
N TYR A 784 -5.14 18.19 8.75
CA TYR A 784 -4.44 19.28 9.43
C TYR A 784 -4.05 18.91 10.87
N TRP A 785 -3.18 19.75 11.46
CA TRP A 785 -2.49 19.55 12.74
C TRP A 785 -1.35 18.54 12.70
N HIS A 786 -0.54 18.56 13.75
CA HIS A 786 0.65 17.71 13.84
C HIS A 786 0.35 16.23 13.89
N ASP A 787 -0.91 15.84 14.14
CA ASP A 787 -1.39 14.47 14.30
C ASP A 787 -2.61 14.16 13.42
N GLY A 788 -2.90 15.02 12.44
CA GLY A 788 -3.96 14.78 11.46
C GLY A 788 -5.39 14.85 12.00
N ARG A 789 -5.61 15.33 13.24
CA ARG A 789 -6.92 15.28 13.91
C ARG A 789 -8.03 16.13 13.28
N ALA A 790 -7.70 17.01 12.34
CA ALA A 790 -8.68 17.91 11.71
C ALA A 790 -8.78 17.61 10.21
N GLY A 791 -9.98 17.19 9.76
CA GLY A 791 -10.24 16.92 8.34
C GLY A 791 -10.53 18.18 7.52
N THR A 792 -10.93 19.27 8.19
CA THR A 792 -11.27 20.54 7.55
C THR A 792 -10.50 21.73 8.12
N ILE A 793 -10.40 22.82 7.34
CA ILE A 793 -9.78 24.08 7.80
C ILE A 793 -10.54 24.64 9.01
N GLU A 794 -11.88 24.52 9.00
CA GLU A 794 -12.72 24.94 10.11
C GLU A 794 -12.45 24.16 11.40
N GLU A 795 -12.34 22.83 11.33
CA GLU A 795 -11.95 22.00 12.48
C GLU A 795 -10.53 22.34 12.95
N ALA A 796 -9.61 22.59 12.01
CA ALA A 796 -8.25 22.99 12.35
C ALA A 796 -8.22 24.32 13.12
N ILE A 797 -9.02 25.30 12.72
CA ILE A 797 -9.17 26.58 13.45
C ILE A 797 -9.79 26.32 14.84
N ALA A 798 -10.83 25.50 14.91
CA ALA A 798 -11.53 25.20 16.16
C ALA A 798 -10.64 24.50 17.20
N ALA A 799 -9.65 23.71 16.76
CA ALA A 799 -8.72 22.99 17.62
C ALA A 799 -7.61 23.88 18.24
N HIS A 800 -7.48 25.15 17.85
CA HIS A 800 -6.47 26.05 18.41
C HIS A 800 -6.75 26.38 19.89
N ALA A 801 -5.78 26.08 20.75
CA ALA A 801 -5.81 26.37 22.18
C ALA A 801 -4.55 27.15 22.62
N GLY A 802 -4.24 27.18 23.92
CA GLY A 802 -3.06 27.89 24.44
C GLY A 802 -3.04 29.37 24.07
N GLU A 803 -1.90 29.84 23.54
CA GLU A 803 -1.66 31.20 23.03
C GLU A 803 -2.69 31.62 21.97
N ALA A 804 -3.14 30.67 21.14
CA ALA A 804 -4.07 30.94 20.04
C ALA A 804 -5.54 31.05 20.48
N THR A 805 -5.87 30.83 21.76
CA THR A 805 -7.26 30.81 22.26
C THR A 805 -8.00 32.13 21.97
N ALA A 806 -7.35 33.28 22.20
CA ALA A 806 -7.96 34.58 21.96
C ALA A 806 -8.26 34.82 20.46
N VAL A 807 -7.34 34.41 19.59
CA VAL A 807 -7.46 34.49 18.13
C VAL A 807 -8.58 33.58 17.61
N ARG A 808 -8.67 32.34 18.11
CA ARG A 808 -9.78 31.42 17.79
C ARG A 808 -11.13 32.02 18.19
N MET A 809 -11.25 32.56 19.40
CA MET A 809 -12.49 33.20 19.86
C MET A 809 -12.87 34.43 19.01
N ALA A 810 -11.89 35.19 18.52
CA ALA A 810 -12.13 36.30 17.61
C ALA A 810 -12.66 35.83 16.25
N TYR A 811 -12.14 34.72 15.70
CA TYR A 811 -12.70 34.07 14.51
C TYR A 811 -14.14 33.58 14.74
N GLU A 812 -14.41 32.92 15.87
CA GLU A 812 -15.75 32.43 16.22
C GLU A 812 -16.77 33.56 16.38
N ALA A 813 -16.32 34.77 16.73
CA ALA A 813 -17.16 35.96 16.86
C ALA A 813 -17.49 36.63 15.51
N LEU A 814 -16.82 36.26 14.41
CA LEU A 814 -17.15 36.77 13.07
C LEU A 814 -18.57 36.37 12.66
N ASP A 815 -19.25 37.27 11.95
CA ASP A 815 -20.51 36.94 11.29
C ASP A 815 -20.29 35.99 10.09
N GLY A 816 -21.39 35.45 9.53
CA GLY A 816 -21.31 34.46 8.48
C GLY A 816 -20.65 34.96 7.18
N GLU A 817 -20.75 36.25 6.87
CA GLU A 817 -20.14 36.82 5.66
C GLU A 817 -18.63 36.98 5.86
N ALA A 818 -18.21 37.58 6.97
CA ALA A 818 -16.79 37.74 7.31
C ALA A 818 -16.09 36.38 7.46
N ARG A 819 -16.75 35.39 8.08
CA ARG A 819 -16.22 34.03 8.19
C ARG A 819 -16.04 33.38 6.82
N ALA A 820 -17.02 33.52 5.93
CA ALA A 820 -16.92 32.99 4.56
C ALA A 820 -15.78 33.66 3.77
N GLN A 821 -15.55 34.97 3.96
CA GLN A 821 -14.45 35.71 3.33
C GLN A 821 -13.08 35.21 3.84
N LEU A 822 -12.91 35.06 5.16
CA LEU A 822 -11.67 34.52 5.74
C LEU A 822 -11.39 33.09 5.24
N LEU A 823 -12.41 32.23 5.20
CA LEU A 823 -12.27 30.88 4.66
C LEU A 823 -11.99 30.87 3.14
N ALA A 824 -12.52 31.83 2.38
CA ALA A 824 -12.17 31.99 0.97
C ALA A 824 -10.69 32.35 0.80
N PHE A 825 -10.16 33.22 1.66
CA PHE A 825 -8.72 33.51 1.71
C PHE A 825 -7.90 32.25 1.96
N LEU A 826 -8.19 31.51 3.04
CA LEU A 826 -7.45 30.29 3.41
C LEU A 826 -7.51 29.22 2.32
N ARG A 827 -8.67 29.00 1.69
CA ARG A 827 -8.84 28.05 0.57
C ARG A 827 -8.17 28.51 -0.73
N SER A 828 -7.78 29.78 -0.82
CA SER A 828 -7.02 30.30 -1.95
C SER A 828 -5.53 30.01 -1.83
N LEU A 829 -5.03 29.81 -0.61
CA LEU A 829 -3.65 29.38 -0.32
C LEU A 829 -3.48 27.91 -0.68
#